data_AF-A0A177NHA6-F1
#
_entry.id   AF-A0A177NHA6-F1
#
_cell.length_a   1.000
_cell.length_b   1.000
_cell.length_c   1.000
_cell.angle_alpha   90.00
_cell.angle_beta   90.00
_cell.angle_gamma   90.00
#
_symmetry.space_group_name_H-M   'P 1'
#
loop_
_entity.id
_entity.type
_entity.pdbx_description
1 polymer ?
#
loop_
_entity_poly.entity_id
_entity_poly.type
_entity_poly.pdbx_seq_one_letter_code
_entity_poly.pdbx_strand_id
1 'polypeptide(L)'
;QAGLINFVIGNQLLNVTVTDGISNTPLANQAIGILRREADGSLKGIRTLNTDANGQLSLDLPGLGVDSVYVLRTQQLFGSGTVFSDDITQTGDMAFKVGNLLVKVIDGANDQAIAGQDITVMEEMIDGSLLWFTRVPTDQNGNIPLHLPKLGQGRKYVMKAQTKLDSRWVNSSLIVNSGTFEFTVGNKLLNVQMQNTLDANALANIEVTAYERLPDQTLRWFQRKTTNTQGQINFDLTGLGSGSSYVLRTNPYGTTIESKDIDKTGPFQLLAGSVAVKLHKAKTGEVIPGQSLILYEKGPTGNLIWRKSLLTDTAGVVRFDPIGLGDGRLFVVRANNLFGNSKNHYSPWFSSKGWIDFAVDPEDLDKLDDKPPVFVSFIPANNANVASQGFQLQMKVTDNQQVAKVELTLNDPVAGTFNAAANLVKGDWRFNVAKEMVTAGKLVTVTAVAYDKVGNHASLSRKFKIIKDIKPPEINASSHQTGDQIDEHGFALFGSVSDDTSVKTLLVTVTDPIRGVIEKNRELEIGASGHWGLAVSQLSRGQSVSVDLSAEDWAGNHSEKQLVLPVMTEPVSAAQLLNRITFGATPELIKELRSLGAEAFIQQQLQPNLINDSDFEAYLARVLEPETNDMIKLQHTQIARASYSKRQLLEVMTWFWENHFNTDRSKTGNDFELAENNAFRAHALGRFRDLLDASAKSPAMLLFLDNHQSQKLAPNENYARELMELHTLGVDNGYTTKDIAEVARVFTGWRVANRLFDFAPWRHDDGEKIVLGQTIPAGSGLEGGEQVLDLLASHPGTARHICSKLLMLLVTDQPVEASVASCANDFIAHADEDNQIAQVLEGILRSQAFSDTSNFHNKVKIPLEFVSGLFRQLPVTVNYGNTRNLLKGLDMHLFYFSEPTGWPEQADRWVSSGQLTQRWQFAGQAVTNRPSIYRNYWELPAQFFIDKGIETSEGVLAFLFELTLSHDYTAMEYAAAQALLTANNSENFDIHAIDADAKLRKVIALILSSPAYQLQ
;
A
#
# COMPACT_ATOMS: atom_id res chain seq x y z
N GLN A 1 131.25 18.91 -46.83
CA GLN A 1 132.19 18.72 -45.70
C GLN A 1 132.10 17.28 -45.25
N ALA A 2 133.24 16.62 -45.02
CA ALA A 2 133.26 15.33 -44.34
C ALA A 2 132.67 15.49 -42.92
N GLY A 3 131.78 14.59 -42.54
CA GLY A 3 131.11 14.56 -41.25
C GLY A 3 130.50 13.18 -41.00
N LEU A 4 130.53 12.74 -39.76
CA LEU A 4 130.03 11.42 -39.33
C LEU A 4 128.54 11.30 -39.68
N ILE A 5 128.18 10.38 -40.58
CA ILE A 5 126.78 9.96 -40.77
C ILE A 5 126.60 8.70 -39.93
N ASN A 6 125.86 8.84 -38.83
CA ASN A 6 125.41 7.67 -38.08
C ASN A 6 124.35 6.95 -38.91
N PHE A 7 124.73 5.81 -39.48
CA PHE A 7 123.80 4.88 -40.10
C PHE A 7 123.30 3.92 -39.02
N VAL A 8 122.07 4.13 -38.54
CA VAL A 8 121.42 3.21 -37.60
C VAL A 8 120.81 2.07 -38.42
N ILE A 9 121.30 0.84 -38.22
CA ILE A 9 120.72 -0.36 -38.80
C ILE A 9 119.73 -0.94 -37.79
N GLY A 10 118.46 -0.98 -38.19
CA GLY A 10 117.35 -1.52 -37.41
C GLY A 10 116.33 -0.45 -37.07
N ASN A 11 115.08 -0.68 -37.46
CA ASN A 11 113.97 0.15 -36.97
C ASN A 11 113.68 -0.23 -35.52
N GLN A 12 113.15 0.71 -34.74
CA GLN A 12 112.53 0.32 -33.48
C GLN A 12 111.36 -0.60 -33.78
N LEU A 13 111.35 -1.78 -33.14
CA LEU A 13 110.32 -2.77 -33.35
C LEU A 13 108.98 -2.27 -32.80
N LEU A 14 107.91 -2.65 -33.47
CA LEU A 14 106.57 -2.59 -32.92
C LEU A 14 106.29 -3.94 -32.24
N ASN A 15 106.19 -3.95 -30.91
CA ASN A 15 105.81 -5.15 -30.18
C ASN A 15 104.30 -5.15 -29.99
N VAL A 16 103.64 -6.07 -30.67
CA VAL A 16 102.18 -6.20 -30.62
C VAL A 16 101.83 -7.31 -29.64
N THR A 17 101.03 -6.99 -28.63
CA THR A 17 100.37 -8.00 -27.79
C THR A 17 98.93 -8.12 -28.24
N VAL A 18 98.58 -9.28 -28.79
CA VAL A 18 97.22 -9.58 -29.27
C VAL A 18 96.48 -10.37 -28.21
N THR A 19 95.39 -9.79 -27.72
CA THR A 19 94.55 -10.41 -26.68
C THR A 19 93.10 -10.43 -27.13
N ASP A 20 92.31 -11.33 -26.54
CA ASP A 20 90.87 -11.18 -26.53
C ASP A 20 90.53 -9.85 -25.84
N GLY A 21 89.76 -8.99 -26.50
CA GLY A 21 89.44 -7.67 -25.95
C GLY A 21 88.42 -7.69 -24.82
N ILE A 22 87.77 -8.83 -24.56
CA ILE A 22 86.79 -9.02 -23.48
C ILE A 22 87.49 -9.64 -22.25
N SER A 23 88.16 -10.78 -22.43
CA SER A 23 88.81 -11.50 -21.33
C SER A 23 90.26 -11.05 -21.05
N ASN A 24 90.87 -10.27 -21.96
CA ASN A 24 92.30 -9.92 -21.98
C ASN A 24 93.23 -11.14 -22.02
N THR A 25 92.73 -12.34 -22.32
CA THR A 25 93.60 -13.51 -22.47
C THR A 25 94.42 -13.39 -23.75
N PRO A 26 95.72 -13.72 -23.73
CA PRO A 26 96.53 -13.70 -24.93
C PRO A 26 96.07 -14.69 -25.99
N LEU A 27 96.05 -14.25 -27.25
CA LEU A 27 95.59 -15.08 -28.37
C LEU A 27 96.77 -15.77 -29.03
N ALA A 28 97.00 -17.03 -28.66
CA ALA A 28 98.10 -17.83 -29.18
C ALA A 28 97.87 -18.29 -30.63
N ASN A 29 98.92 -18.25 -31.45
CA ASN A 29 98.91 -18.69 -32.86
C ASN A 29 97.84 -18.00 -33.73
N GLN A 30 97.41 -16.79 -33.35
CA GLN A 30 96.44 -15.99 -34.08
C GLN A 30 97.11 -15.37 -35.31
N ALA A 31 96.54 -15.59 -36.49
CA ALA A 31 97.07 -15.05 -37.73
C ALA A 31 96.81 -13.54 -37.86
N ILE A 32 97.88 -12.74 -37.88
CA ILE A 32 97.87 -11.28 -38.01
C ILE A 32 98.42 -10.89 -39.39
N GLY A 33 97.53 -10.41 -40.26
CA GLY A 33 97.90 -9.78 -41.52
C GLY A 33 98.37 -8.35 -41.29
N ILE A 34 99.54 -8.01 -41.82
CA ILE A 34 100.14 -6.68 -41.72
C ILE A 34 99.93 -5.97 -43.05
N LEU A 35 99.30 -4.80 -43.02
CA LEU A 35 98.98 -3.99 -44.19
C LEU A 35 99.61 -2.61 -44.06
N ARG A 36 100.09 -2.08 -45.18
CA ARG A 36 100.53 -0.68 -45.28
C ARG A 36 99.43 0.15 -45.93
N ARG A 37 99.17 1.33 -45.39
CA ARG A 37 98.25 2.30 -45.98
C ARG A 37 98.99 3.12 -47.03
N GLU A 38 98.49 3.09 -48.26
CA GLU A 38 99.05 3.86 -49.38
C GLU A 38 98.43 5.28 -49.42
N ALA A 39 99.02 6.19 -50.19
CA ALA A 39 98.61 7.60 -50.23
C ALA A 39 97.17 7.85 -50.68
N ASP A 40 96.56 6.90 -51.43
CA ASP A 40 95.15 6.94 -51.85
C ASP A 40 94.17 6.41 -50.78
N GLY A 41 94.70 5.98 -49.63
CA GLY A 41 93.94 5.44 -48.51
C GLY A 41 93.69 3.93 -48.59
N SER A 42 94.07 3.25 -49.68
CA SER A 42 93.93 1.79 -49.82
C SER A 42 94.92 1.03 -48.94
N LEU A 43 94.54 -0.19 -48.52
CA LEU A 43 95.38 -1.05 -47.69
C LEU A 43 96.04 -2.15 -48.53
N LYS A 44 97.37 -2.10 -48.63
CA LYS A 44 98.16 -3.13 -49.33
C LYS A 44 98.73 -4.12 -48.33
N GLY A 45 98.36 -5.40 -48.47
CA GLY A 45 98.90 -6.48 -47.64
C GLY A 45 100.40 -6.69 -47.88
N ILE A 46 101.18 -6.76 -46.80
CA ILE A 46 102.63 -6.97 -46.85
C ILE A 46 102.96 -8.44 -46.57
N ARG A 47 102.53 -8.94 -45.41
CA ARG A 47 102.71 -10.34 -44.97
C ARG A 47 101.75 -10.67 -43.83
N THR A 48 101.59 -11.96 -43.53
CA THR A 48 100.83 -12.45 -42.37
C THR A 48 101.76 -13.25 -41.47
N LEU A 49 101.69 -13.02 -40.17
CA LEU A 49 102.44 -13.75 -39.15
C LEU A 49 101.50 -14.22 -38.05
N ASN A 50 101.85 -15.31 -37.37
CA ASN A 50 101.09 -15.78 -36.22
C ASN A 50 101.73 -15.29 -34.93
N THR A 51 100.90 -14.98 -33.94
CA THR A 51 101.35 -14.68 -32.58
C THR A 51 101.94 -15.91 -31.88
N ASP A 52 102.82 -15.70 -30.92
CA ASP A 52 103.37 -16.79 -30.10
C ASP A 52 102.38 -17.31 -29.05
N ALA A 53 102.82 -18.22 -28.18
CA ALA A 53 101.98 -18.79 -27.11
C ALA A 53 101.47 -17.77 -26.09
N ASN A 54 102.12 -16.60 -25.99
CA ASN A 54 101.73 -15.50 -25.12
C ASN A 54 101.00 -14.39 -25.90
N GLY A 55 100.53 -14.67 -27.12
CA GLY A 55 99.81 -13.72 -27.96
C GLY A 55 100.67 -12.56 -28.48
N GLN A 56 102.00 -12.66 -28.43
CA GLN A 56 102.90 -11.57 -28.78
C GLN A 56 103.50 -11.73 -30.18
N LEU A 57 103.83 -10.59 -30.80
CA LEU A 57 104.47 -10.50 -32.11
C LEU A 57 105.33 -9.23 -32.19
N SER A 58 106.63 -9.37 -32.45
CA SER A 58 107.51 -8.22 -32.71
C SER A 58 107.67 -8.00 -34.20
N LEU A 59 107.42 -6.77 -34.65
CA LEU A 59 107.36 -6.40 -36.06
C LEU A 59 108.40 -5.34 -36.40
N ASP A 60 109.27 -5.66 -37.35
CA ASP A 60 110.11 -4.69 -38.06
C ASP A 60 109.33 -4.17 -39.28
N LEU A 61 108.93 -2.89 -39.21
CA LEU A 61 108.09 -2.21 -40.20
C LEU A 61 108.82 -0.96 -40.73
N PRO A 62 109.36 -1.01 -41.97
CA PRO A 62 110.11 0.10 -42.55
C PRO A 62 109.27 1.39 -42.65
N GLY A 63 109.84 2.51 -42.22
CA GLY A 63 109.21 3.85 -42.31
C GLY A 63 108.20 4.17 -41.19
N LEU A 64 107.91 3.23 -40.30
CA LEU A 64 107.04 3.45 -39.14
C LEU A 64 107.73 4.39 -38.14
N GLY A 65 107.02 5.43 -37.65
CA GLY A 65 107.58 6.49 -36.81
C GLY A 65 108.12 7.70 -37.58
N VAL A 66 108.17 7.63 -38.92
CA VAL A 66 108.66 8.72 -39.79
C VAL A 66 107.59 9.15 -40.79
N ASP A 67 107.22 8.31 -41.75
CA ASP A 67 106.35 8.69 -42.88
C ASP A 67 105.35 7.61 -43.32
N SER A 68 105.40 6.41 -42.74
CA SER A 68 104.56 5.27 -43.15
C SER A 68 103.52 4.89 -42.09
N VAL A 69 102.30 4.58 -42.54
CA VAL A 69 101.18 4.15 -41.69
C VAL A 69 100.85 2.69 -41.95
N TYR A 70 100.75 1.90 -40.88
CA TYR A 70 100.42 0.48 -40.94
C TYR A 70 99.10 0.17 -40.25
N VAL A 71 98.44 -0.91 -40.67
CA VAL A 71 97.24 -1.45 -40.05
C VAL A 71 97.40 -2.95 -39.94
N LEU A 72 97.06 -3.52 -38.79
CA LEU A 72 96.99 -4.96 -38.59
C LEU A 72 95.57 -5.45 -38.84
N ARG A 73 95.43 -6.67 -39.34
CA ARG A 73 94.13 -7.33 -39.46
C ARG A 73 94.20 -8.75 -38.95
N THR A 74 93.10 -9.26 -38.43
CA THR A 74 92.97 -10.66 -38.05
C THR A 74 91.52 -11.11 -38.15
N GLN A 75 91.26 -12.41 -38.18
CA GLN A 75 89.88 -12.89 -38.05
C GLN A 75 89.37 -12.67 -36.63
N GLN A 76 88.08 -12.36 -36.49
CA GLN A 76 87.49 -12.31 -35.14
C GLN A 76 87.51 -13.70 -34.51
N LEU A 77 87.42 -13.76 -33.19
CA LEU A 77 87.47 -15.03 -32.45
C LEU A 77 86.32 -15.98 -32.83
N PHE A 78 85.17 -15.44 -33.22
CA PHE A 78 83.99 -16.19 -33.60
C PHE A 78 83.26 -15.47 -34.76
N GLY A 79 82.76 -16.23 -35.74
CA GLY A 79 82.13 -15.69 -36.96
C GLY A 79 83.08 -15.51 -38.16
N SER A 80 82.60 -14.92 -39.25
CA SER A 80 83.35 -14.76 -40.51
C SER A 80 83.99 -13.36 -40.72
N GLY A 81 83.95 -12.51 -39.70
CA GLY A 81 84.41 -11.12 -39.80
C GLY A 81 85.94 -10.96 -39.71
N THR A 82 86.44 -9.82 -40.21
CA THR A 82 87.84 -9.41 -40.04
C THR A 82 87.91 -8.20 -39.09
N VAL A 83 88.78 -8.27 -38.08
CA VAL A 83 89.14 -7.17 -37.18
C VAL A 83 90.34 -6.44 -37.75
N PHE A 84 90.32 -5.11 -37.73
CA PHE A 84 91.46 -4.27 -38.08
C PHE A 84 91.90 -3.48 -36.84
N SER A 85 93.20 -3.22 -36.71
CA SER A 85 93.72 -2.25 -35.74
C SER A 85 93.44 -0.83 -36.22
N ASP A 86 93.64 0.14 -35.33
CA ASP A 86 93.79 1.54 -35.74
C ASP A 86 95.08 1.75 -36.55
N ASP A 87 95.19 2.92 -37.17
CA ASP A 87 96.37 3.35 -37.91
C ASP A 87 97.59 3.46 -36.98
N ILE A 88 98.62 2.69 -37.28
CA ILE A 88 99.86 2.59 -36.52
C ILE A 88 100.89 3.49 -37.21
N THR A 89 101.29 4.55 -36.52
CA THR A 89 102.18 5.59 -37.06
C THR A 89 103.48 5.74 -36.27
N GLN A 90 103.61 5.07 -35.12
CA GLN A 90 104.76 5.12 -34.23
C GLN A 90 105.21 3.71 -33.81
N THR A 91 106.47 3.59 -33.41
CA THR A 91 107.10 2.37 -32.88
C THR A 91 106.86 2.23 -31.36
N GLY A 92 107.05 1.03 -30.80
CA GLY A 92 106.86 0.75 -29.36
C GLY A 92 105.90 -0.42 -29.08
N ASP A 93 105.37 -0.48 -27.86
CA ASP A 93 104.44 -1.53 -27.45
C ASP A 93 103.00 -1.15 -27.82
N MET A 94 102.29 -2.05 -28.49
CA MET A 94 100.91 -1.88 -28.91
C MET A 94 100.07 -3.07 -28.45
N ALA A 95 98.93 -2.80 -27.83
CA ALA A 95 97.91 -3.81 -27.59
C ALA A 95 96.94 -3.87 -28.78
N PHE A 96 96.78 -5.04 -29.39
CA PHE A 96 95.77 -5.27 -30.43
C PHE A 96 94.67 -6.20 -29.88
N LYS A 97 93.54 -5.62 -29.50
CA LYS A 97 92.44 -6.35 -28.88
C LYS A 97 91.45 -6.86 -29.92
N VAL A 98 91.19 -8.18 -29.91
CA VAL A 98 90.25 -8.87 -30.82
C VAL A 98 89.01 -9.25 -30.04
N GLY A 99 87.83 -8.77 -30.46
CA GLY A 99 86.63 -8.76 -29.61
C GLY A 99 86.50 -7.45 -28.84
N ASN A 100 85.30 -6.89 -28.78
CA ASN A 100 85.02 -5.67 -27.99
C ASN A 100 83.63 -5.68 -27.32
N LEU A 101 82.84 -6.74 -27.51
CA LEU A 101 81.50 -6.86 -26.95
C LEU A 101 81.20 -8.31 -26.57
N LEU A 102 80.80 -8.55 -25.32
CA LEU A 102 80.23 -9.82 -24.88
C LEU A 102 78.74 -9.65 -24.67
N VAL A 103 77.91 -10.40 -25.40
CA VAL A 103 76.46 -10.35 -25.19
C VAL A 103 75.95 -11.58 -24.48
N LYS A 104 75.25 -11.40 -23.36
CA LYS A 104 74.51 -12.46 -22.68
C LYS A 104 73.04 -12.37 -23.05
N VAL A 105 72.47 -13.44 -23.58
CA VAL A 105 71.08 -13.51 -24.00
C VAL A 105 70.28 -14.31 -23.00
N ILE A 106 69.22 -13.70 -22.46
CA ILE A 106 68.37 -14.29 -21.42
C ILE A 106 66.90 -14.28 -21.84
N ASP A 107 66.15 -15.28 -21.41
CA ASP A 107 64.70 -15.37 -21.62
C ASP A 107 63.98 -14.52 -20.57
N GLY A 108 63.28 -13.49 -21.03
CA GLY A 108 62.58 -12.56 -20.13
C GLY A 108 61.41 -13.20 -19.36
N ALA A 109 60.96 -14.40 -19.73
CA ALA A 109 59.89 -15.08 -19.01
C ALA A 109 60.36 -15.75 -17.71
N ASN A 110 61.63 -16.17 -17.63
CA ASN A 110 62.16 -16.97 -16.53
C ASN A 110 63.61 -16.61 -16.09
N ASP A 111 64.18 -15.56 -16.66
CA ASP A 111 65.53 -15.04 -16.40
C ASP A 111 66.67 -16.05 -16.65
N GLN A 112 66.41 -17.12 -17.42
CA GLN A 112 67.41 -18.14 -17.75
C GLN A 112 68.17 -17.78 -19.03
N ALA A 113 69.44 -18.19 -19.12
CA ALA A 113 70.22 -18.05 -20.34
C ALA A 113 69.62 -18.88 -21.49
N ILE A 114 69.56 -18.30 -22.69
CA ILE A 114 69.03 -19.02 -23.86
C ILE A 114 70.19 -19.66 -24.62
N ALA A 115 70.26 -20.98 -24.62
CA ALA A 115 71.25 -21.72 -25.40
C ALA A 115 70.80 -22.01 -26.84
N GLY A 116 71.73 -21.96 -27.80
CA GLY A 116 71.52 -22.31 -29.20
C GLY A 116 70.56 -21.44 -30.02
N GLN A 117 70.13 -20.27 -29.51
CA GLN A 117 69.27 -19.35 -30.26
C GLN A 117 70.07 -18.45 -31.18
N ASP A 118 69.65 -18.36 -32.43
CA ASP A 118 70.22 -17.43 -33.40
C ASP A 118 69.87 -15.97 -33.08
N ILE A 119 70.90 -15.13 -32.98
CA ILE A 119 70.78 -13.68 -32.81
C ILE A 119 71.28 -12.99 -34.06
N THR A 120 70.45 -12.11 -34.62
CA THR A 120 70.82 -11.29 -35.79
C THR A 120 71.34 -9.94 -35.32
N VAL A 121 72.55 -9.56 -35.73
CA VAL A 121 73.16 -8.26 -35.42
C VAL A 121 73.02 -7.34 -36.62
N MET A 122 72.55 -6.12 -36.38
CA MET A 122 72.31 -5.10 -37.40
C MET A 122 73.06 -3.81 -37.03
N GLU A 123 73.59 -3.09 -38.01
CA GLU A 123 74.16 -1.74 -37.87
C GLU A 123 73.05 -0.70 -38.10
N GLU A 124 72.98 0.33 -37.26
CA GLU A 124 72.10 1.48 -37.45
C GLU A 124 72.80 2.53 -38.32
N MET A 125 72.18 2.85 -39.46
CA MET A 125 72.66 3.85 -40.40
C MET A 125 72.27 5.27 -39.94
N ILE A 126 72.87 6.29 -40.53
CA ILE A 126 72.63 7.71 -40.17
C ILE A 126 71.15 8.11 -40.30
N ASP A 127 70.41 7.49 -41.22
CA ASP A 127 68.97 7.71 -41.44
C ASP A 127 68.06 6.90 -40.51
N GLY A 128 68.64 6.13 -39.58
CA GLY A 128 67.92 5.25 -38.64
C GLY A 128 67.51 3.90 -39.24
N SER A 129 67.83 3.61 -40.50
CA SER A 129 67.60 2.29 -41.08
C SER A 129 68.57 1.25 -40.54
N LEU A 130 68.14 -0.01 -40.48
CA LEU A 130 68.94 -1.12 -39.96
C LEU A 130 69.52 -1.96 -41.10
N LEU A 131 70.85 -2.00 -41.20
CA LEU A 131 71.59 -2.81 -42.17
C LEU A 131 72.06 -4.12 -41.53
N TRP A 132 71.85 -5.25 -42.20
CA TRP A 132 72.30 -6.55 -41.70
C TRP A 132 73.82 -6.62 -41.60
N PHE A 133 74.35 -7.10 -40.47
CA PHE A 133 75.78 -7.23 -40.23
C PHE A 133 76.22 -8.70 -40.11
N THR A 134 75.63 -9.46 -39.19
CA THR A 134 75.92 -10.89 -39.02
C THR A 134 74.79 -11.62 -38.27
N ARG A 135 74.85 -12.95 -38.23
CA ARG A 135 73.97 -13.80 -37.41
C ARG A 135 74.81 -14.85 -36.68
N VAL A 136 74.64 -14.94 -35.37
CA VAL A 136 75.45 -15.82 -34.51
C VAL A 136 74.55 -16.51 -33.49
N PRO A 137 74.66 -17.83 -33.29
CA PRO A 137 73.94 -18.53 -32.23
C PRO A 137 74.59 -18.30 -30.86
N THR A 138 73.78 -18.24 -29.81
CA THR A 138 74.23 -18.25 -28.42
C THR A 138 74.90 -19.58 -28.05
N ASP A 139 75.95 -19.53 -27.22
CA ASP A 139 76.56 -20.73 -26.64
C ASP A 139 75.67 -21.41 -25.58
N GLN A 140 76.17 -22.48 -24.92
CA GLN A 140 75.42 -23.21 -23.88
C GLN A 140 75.08 -22.37 -22.65
N ASN A 141 75.78 -21.27 -22.43
CA ASN A 141 75.59 -20.34 -21.32
C ASN A 141 74.86 -19.05 -21.75
N GLY A 142 74.34 -19.01 -22.98
CA GLY A 142 73.64 -17.86 -23.55
C GLY A 142 74.54 -16.72 -24.00
N ASN A 143 75.86 -16.91 -24.09
CA ASN A 143 76.79 -15.84 -24.42
C ASN A 143 77.15 -15.78 -25.92
N ILE A 144 77.47 -14.58 -26.39
CA ILE A 144 77.91 -14.26 -27.75
C ILE A 144 79.05 -13.23 -27.68
N PRO A 145 80.32 -13.65 -27.79
CA PRO A 145 81.45 -12.75 -27.95
C PRO A 145 81.52 -12.22 -29.40
N LEU A 146 81.68 -10.90 -29.58
CA LEU A 146 81.71 -10.21 -30.87
C LEU A 146 82.80 -9.14 -30.93
N HIS A 147 83.25 -8.83 -32.15
CA HIS A 147 83.99 -7.60 -32.44
C HIS A 147 83.22 -6.73 -33.44
N LEU A 148 82.64 -5.63 -32.96
CA LEU A 148 81.87 -4.70 -33.77
C LEU A 148 82.73 -3.46 -34.15
N PRO A 149 82.98 -3.21 -35.45
CA PRO A 149 83.84 -2.11 -35.89
C PRO A 149 83.37 -0.74 -35.40
N LYS A 150 84.30 0.09 -34.90
CA LYS A 150 84.06 1.47 -34.44
C LYS A 150 82.93 1.61 -33.40
N LEU A 151 82.61 0.54 -32.67
CA LEU A 151 81.74 0.59 -31.50
C LEU A 151 82.44 1.42 -30.40
N GLY A 152 81.77 2.45 -29.88
CA GLY A 152 82.36 3.49 -29.02
C GLY A 152 82.95 4.69 -29.78
N GLN A 153 82.98 4.64 -31.12
CA GLN A 153 83.53 5.70 -31.99
C GLN A 153 82.53 6.16 -33.07
N GLY A 154 81.23 6.05 -32.79
CA GLY A 154 80.15 6.63 -33.61
C GLY A 154 79.30 5.62 -34.40
N ARG A 155 79.72 4.36 -34.58
CA ARG A 155 78.84 3.30 -35.11
C ARG A 155 78.01 2.69 -33.99
N LYS A 156 76.78 2.31 -34.34
CA LYS A 156 75.76 1.82 -33.39
C LYS A 156 75.15 0.54 -33.93
N TYR A 157 74.86 -0.40 -33.03
CA TYR A 157 74.36 -1.72 -33.41
C TYR A 157 73.12 -2.10 -32.61
N VAL A 158 72.29 -2.98 -33.16
CA VAL A 158 71.14 -3.57 -32.48
C VAL A 158 71.06 -5.06 -32.76
N MET A 159 70.60 -5.83 -31.78
CA MET A 159 70.39 -7.27 -31.92
C MET A 159 68.92 -7.59 -32.08
N LYS A 160 68.60 -8.64 -32.86
CA LYS A 160 67.23 -9.11 -33.11
C LYS A 160 67.11 -10.60 -32.85
N ALA A 161 66.05 -11.00 -32.14
CA ALA A 161 65.70 -12.38 -31.84
C ALA A 161 64.19 -12.59 -31.86
N GLN A 162 63.72 -13.84 -31.99
CA GLN A 162 62.29 -14.18 -31.84
C GLN A 162 61.99 -14.69 -30.43
N THR A 163 60.87 -14.27 -29.86
CA THR A 163 60.41 -14.83 -28.57
C THR A 163 59.92 -16.27 -28.72
N LYS A 164 60.03 -17.08 -27.66
CA LYS A 164 59.54 -18.48 -27.66
C LYS A 164 58.03 -18.60 -27.47
N LEU A 165 57.34 -17.56 -26.99
CA LEU A 165 55.90 -17.61 -26.69
C LEU A 165 55.03 -17.51 -27.95
N ASP A 166 55.37 -16.58 -28.86
CA ASP A 166 54.54 -16.28 -30.04
C ASP A 166 55.34 -16.02 -31.32
N SER A 167 56.66 -16.32 -31.33
CA SER A 167 57.57 -16.10 -32.47
C SER A 167 57.75 -14.65 -32.92
N ARG A 168 57.27 -13.67 -32.15
CA ARG A 168 57.45 -12.22 -32.43
C ARG A 168 58.93 -11.83 -32.39
N TRP A 169 59.36 -10.97 -33.31
CA TRP A 169 60.71 -10.39 -33.29
C TRP A 169 60.82 -9.27 -32.24
N VAL A 170 61.89 -9.31 -31.45
CA VAL A 170 62.27 -8.27 -30.49
C VAL A 170 63.67 -7.76 -30.79
N ASN A 171 63.89 -6.46 -30.56
CA ASN A 171 65.17 -5.79 -30.73
C ASN A 171 65.79 -5.51 -29.37
N SER A 172 67.11 -5.56 -29.27
CA SER A 172 67.83 -5.05 -28.09
C SER A 172 67.77 -3.52 -28.03
N SER A 173 68.21 -2.95 -26.91
CA SER A 173 68.60 -1.54 -26.89
C SER A 173 69.83 -1.32 -27.78
N LEU A 174 70.05 -0.06 -28.15
CA LEU A 174 71.12 0.35 -29.03
C LEU A 174 72.49 0.18 -28.35
N ILE A 175 73.36 -0.60 -28.97
CA ILE A 175 74.70 -0.90 -28.48
C ILE A 175 75.65 0.11 -29.08
N VAL A 176 76.17 1.01 -28.24
CA VAL A 176 77.02 2.13 -28.65
C VAL A 176 78.42 2.09 -28.05
N ASN A 177 78.63 1.29 -27.01
CA ASN A 177 79.89 1.16 -26.28
C ASN A 177 80.37 -0.30 -26.26
N SER A 178 81.68 -0.49 -26.18
CA SER A 178 82.31 -1.79 -25.91
C SER A 178 82.06 -2.27 -24.48
N GLY A 179 82.10 -3.59 -24.23
CA GLY A 179 81.99 -4.18 -22.89
C GLY A 179 81.07 -5.40 -22.84
N THR A 180 80.44 -5.66 -21.70
CA THR A 180 79.39 -6.68 -21.57
C THR A 180 78.02 -6.05 -21.76
N PHE A 181 77.16 -6.69 -22.52
CA PHE A 181 75.80 -6.26 -22.80
C PHE A 181 74.83 -7.41 -22.56
N GLU A 182 73.68 -7.14 -21.96
CA GLU A 182 72.65 -8.16 -21.74
C GLU A 182 71.49 -7.90 -22.69
N PHE A 183 71.07 -8.94 -23.41
CA PHE A 183 69.92 -8.91 -24.30
C PHE A 183 68.83 -9.84 -23.79
N THR A 184 67.78 -9.27 -23.22
CA THR A 184 66.59 -10.00 -22.78
C THR A 184 65.61 -10.21 -23.94
N VAL A 185 65.25 -11.46 -24.21
CA VAL A 185 64.31 -11.87 -25.27
C VAL A 185 62.99 -12.29 -24.63
N GLY A 186 61.93 -11.50 -24.85
CA GLY A 186 60.63 -11.67 -24.21
C GLY A 186 60.46 -10.85 -22.92
N ASN A 187 59.27 -10.85 -22.31
CA ASN A 187 59.00 -10.19 -21.02
C ASN A 187 58.43 -11.19 -20.00
N LYS A 188 58.49 -10.82 -18.72
CA LYS A 188 57.82 -11.56 -17.66
C LYS A 188 56.30 -11.38 -17.78
N LEU A 189 55.58 -12.49 -17.80
CA LEU A 189 54.16 -12.51 -18.18
C LEU A 189 53.25 -11.87 -17.13
N LEU A 190 52.18 -11.25 -17.60
CA LEU A 190 51.02 -10.90 -16.78
C LEU A 190 50.04 -12.09 -16.79
N ASN A 191 49.89 -12.75 -15.64
CA ASN A 191 48.99 -13.89 -15.49
C ASN A 191 47.63 -13.40 -14.97
N VAL A 192 46.66 -13.26 -15.87
CA VAL A 192 45.35 -12.73 -15.52
C VAL A 192 44.39 -13.89 -15.21
N GLN A 193 43.77 -13.82 -14.03
CA GLN A 193 42.67 -14.68 -13.64
C GLN A 193 41.37 -13.86 -13.65
N MET A 194 40.44 -14.23 -14.51
CA MET A 194 39.14 -13.59 -14.58
C MET A 194 38.13 -14.35 -13.73
N GLN A 195 37.48 -13.63 -12.81
CA GLN A 195 36.55 -14.18 -11.84
C GLN A 195 35.32 -13.29 -11.67
N ASN A 196 34.22 -13.91 -11.25
CA ASN A 196 33.07 -13.18 -10.78
C ASN A 196 33.34 -12.57 -9.40
N THR A 197 32.88 -11.34 -9.20
CA THR A 197 33.13 -10.53 -8.00
C THR A 197 32.43 -11.09 -6.75
N LEU A 198 31.27 -11.74 -6.91
CA LEU A 198 30.41 -12.16 -5.80
C LEU A 198 30.68 -13.59 -5.33
N ASP A 199 31.04 -14.49 -6.25
CA ASP A 199 31.21 -15.93 -5.94
C ASP A 199 32.61 -16.48 -6.27
N ALA A 200 33.52 -15.64 -6.78
CA ALA A 200 34.88 -16.00 -7.18
C ALA A 200 34.99 -17.09 -8.28
N ASN A 201 33.88 -17.45 -8.93
CA ASN A 201 33.88 -18.43 -10.01
C ASN A 201 34.66 -17.91 -11.22
N ALA A 202 35.39 -18.81 -11.89
CA ALA A 202 36.16 -18.48 -13.08
C ALA A 202 35.25 -18.11 -14.27
N LEU A 203 35.60 -17.06 -15.00
CA LEU A 203 34.87 -16.60 -16.18
C LEU A 203 35.60 -17.04 -17.46
N ALA A 204 35.12 -18.13 -18.05
CA ALA A 204 35.68 -18.71 -19.28
C ALA A 204 35.14 -18.05 -20.55
N ASN A 205 35.91 -18.15 -21.64
CA ASN A 205 35.53 -17.64 -22.98
C ASN A 205 35.24 -16.13 -23.02
N ILE A 206 35.84 -15.37 -22.12
CA ILE A 206 35.69 -13.91 -22.08
C ILE A 206 36.85 -13.26 -22.83
N GLU A 207 36.52 -12.36 -23.75
CA GLU A 207 37.50 -11.55 -24.47
C GLU A 207 38.07 -10.46 -23.55
N VAL A 208 39.40 -10.42 -23.42
CA VAL A 208 40.14 -9.40 -22.66
C VAL A 208 41.11 -8.71 -23.62
N THR A 209 41.02 -7.38 -23.68
CA THR A 209 41.90 -6.54 -24.50
C THR A 209 42.83 -5.73 -23.60
N ALA A 210 44.14 -5.87 -23.79
CA ALA A 210 45.16 -5.05 -23.17
C ALA A 210 45.42 -3.78 -24.01
N TYR A 211 45.42 -2.65 -23.33
CA TYR A 211 45.78 -1.33 -23.86
C TYR A 211 47.00 -0.82 -23.11
N GLU A 212 47.94 -0.21 -23.82
CA GLU A 212 49.04 0.53 -23.21
C GLU A 212 48.59 1.96 -22.91
N ARG A 213 48.90 2.45 -21.71
CA ARG A 213 48.63 3.82 -21.30
C ARG A 213 49.83 4.70 -21.66
N LEU A 214 49.61 5.67 -22.54
CA LEU A 214 50.61 6.63 -22.97
C LEU A 214 50.78 7.77 -21.94
N PRO A 215 51.89 8.53 -21.99
CA PRO A 215 52.14 9.63 -21.04
C PRO A 215 51.06 10.72 -21.03
N ASP A 216 50.33 10.90 -22.13
CA ASP A 216 49.20 11.83 -22.26
C ASP A 216 47.86 11.27 -21.74
N GLN A 217 47.90 10.12 -21.05
CA GLN A 217 46.76 9.37 -20.51
C GLN A 217 45.87 8.69 -21.56
N THR A 218 46.20 8.77 -22.85
CA THR A 218 45.46 8.07 -23.90
C THR A 218 45.82 6.58 -23.92
N LEU A 219 44.88 5.76 -24.40
CA LEU A 219 45.03 4.31 -24.47
C LEU A 219 45.31 3.87 -25.90
N ARG A 220 46.44 3.18 -26.10
CA ARG A 220 46.81 2.54 -27.36
C ARG A 220 46.49 1.06 -27.29
N TRP A 221 45.72 0.54 -28.25
CA TRP A 221 45.44 -0.89 -28.34
C TRP A 221 46.76 -1.68 -28.48
N PHE A 222 46.90 -2.77 -27.72
CA PHE A 222 48.13 -3.57 -27.72
C PHE A 222 47.89 -5.02 -28.13
N GLN A 223 47.07 -5.76 -27.38
CA GLN A 223 46.80 -7.17 -27.65
C GLN A 223 45.41 -7.56 -27.15
N ARG A 224 44.80 -8.55 -27.79
CA ARG A 224 43.52 -9.13 -27.37
C ARG A 224 43.63 -10.64 -27.32
N LYS A 225 43.07 -11.24 -26.27
CA LYS A 225 43.03 -12.69 -26.08
C LYS A 225 41.73 -13.07 -25.37
N THR A 226 41.40 -14.36 -25.37
CA THR A 226 40.22 -14.92 -24.67
C THR A 226 40.65 -15.80 -23.51
N THR A 227 39.92 -15.75 -22.39
CA THR A 227 40.16 -16.63 -21.24
C THR A 227 39.86 -18.09 -21.58
N ASN A 228 40.66 -19.01 -21.01
CA ASN A 228 40.44 -20.44 -21.14
C ASN A 228 39.24 -20.92 -20.28
N THR A 229 38.99 -22.23 -20.25
CA THR A 229 37.91 -22.86 -19.45
C THR A 229 38.04 -22.63 -17.94
N GLN A 230 39.24 -22.27 -17.46
CA GLN A 230 39.54 -21.95 -16.07
C GLN A 230 39.57 -20.44 -15.81
N GLY A 231 39.15 -19.61 -16.78
CA GLY A 231 39.14 -18.16 -16.67
C GLY A 231 40.53 -17.51 -16.71
N GLN A 232 41.55 -18.23 -17.17
CA GLN A 232 42.94 -17.77 -17.16
C GLN A 232 43.38 -17.25 -18.53
N ILE A 233 44.27 -16.25 -18.52
CA ILE A 233 44.84 -15.66 -19.72
C ILE A 233 46.20 -15.02 -19.43
N ASN A 234 47.20 -15.27 -20.28
CA ASN A 234 48.56 -14.75 -20.12
C ASN A 234 48.89 -13.71 -21.19
N PHE A 235 49.37 -12.53 -20.78
CA PHE A 235 49.83 -11.47 -21.69
C PHE A 235 51.36 -11.29 -21.62
N ASP A 236 51.98 -11.18 -22.79
CA ASP A 236 53.38 -10.72 -22.95
C ASP A 236 53.34 -9.23 -23.32
N LEU A 237 53.47 -8.37 -22.30
CA LEU A 237 53.32 -6.92 -22.43
C LEU A 237 54.71 -6.26 -22.36
N THR A 238 55.08 -5.56 -23.43
CA THR A 238 56.43 -5.01 -23.58
C THR A 238 56.66 -3.82 -22.67
N GLY A 239 57.72 -3.82 -21.85
CA GLY A 239 58.02 -2.73 -20.91
C GLY A 239 57.23 -2.77 -19.60
N LEU A 240 56.39 -3.79 -19.39
CA LEU A 240 55.69 -4.00 -18.12
C LEU A 240 56.70 -4.37 -17.02
N GLY A 241 56.68 -3.67 -15.89
CA GLY A 241 57.69 -3.80 -14.82
C GLY A 241 58.94 -2.93 -15.00
N SER A 242 59.10 -2.25 -16.14
CA SER A 242 60.27 -1.42 -16.47
C SER A 242 59.91 -0.02 -17.01
N GLY A 243 58.66 0.41 -16.85
CA GLY A 243 58.24 1.81 -17.11
C GLY A 243 56.95 1.97 -17.90
N SER A 244 56.44 0.91 -18.57
CA SER A 244 55.15 0.95 -19.26
C SER A 244 54.00 0.57 -18.33
N SER A 245 52.86 1.24 -18.49
CA SER A 245 51.60 0.96 -17.78
C SER A 245 50.55 0.44 -18.75
N TYR A 246 49.81 -0.57 -18.32
CA TYR A 246 48.77 -1.23 -19.12
C TYR A 246 47.43 -1.26 -18.41
N VAL A 247 46.37 -1.37 -19.21
CA VAL A 247 45.00 -1.45 -18.75
C VAL A 247 44.30 -2.58 -19.49
N LEU A 248 43.59 -3.44 -18.77
CA LEU A 248 42.78 -4.50 -19.33
C LEU A 248 41.32 -4.04 -19.43
N ARG A 249 40.71 -4.25 -20.59
CA ARG A 249 39.29 -4.02 -20.83
C ARG A 249 38.59 -5.30 -21.23
N THR A 250 37.40 -5.51 -20.69
CA THR A 250 36.56 -6.66 -21.04
C THR A 250 35.08 -6.32 -20.85
N ASN A 251 34.18 -7.11 -21.42
CA ASN A 251 32.75 -6.84 -21.42
C ASN A 251 31.93 -8.15 -21.22
N PRO A 252 32.02 -8.80 -20.06
CA PRO A 252 31.36 -10.10 -19.82
C PRO A 252 29.84 -9.97 -19.65
N TYR A 253 29.36 -8.81 -19.17
CA TYR A 253 27.94 -8.58 -18.85
C TYR A 253 27.37 -7.35 -19.57
N GLY A 254 27.81 -7.10 -20.80
CA GLY A 254 27.29 -6.00 -21.62
C GLY A 254 27.77 -4.58 -21.24
N THR A 255 28.54 -4.41 -20.16
CA THR A 255 29.26 -3.19 -19.82
C THR A 255 30.77 -3.40 -19.86
N THR A 256 31.51 -2.47 -20.48
CA THR A 256 32.98 -2.51 -20.47
C THR A 256 33.49 -2.20 -19.08
N ILE A 257 34.21 -3.15 -18.49
CA ILE A 257 35.00 -2.95 -17.28
C ILE A 257 36.44 -2.67 -17.66
N GLU A 258 37.07 -1.79 -16.89
CA GLU A 258 38.46 -1.38 -17.04
C GLU A 258 39.22 -1.72 -15.76
N SER A 259 40.38 -2.36 -15.89
CA SER A 259 41.25 -2.62 -14.74
C SER A 259 41.90 -1.33 -14.25
N LYS A 260 42.42 -1.34 -13.02
CA LYS A 260 43.45 -0.37 -12.62
C LYS A 260 44.66 -0.47 -13.55
N ASP A 261 45.48 0.58 -13.56
CA ASP A 261 46.78 0.57 -14.22
C ASP A 261 47.65 -0.56 -13.68
N ILE A 262 48.27 -1.28 -14.61
CA ILE A 262 49.12 -2.44 -14.38
C ILE A 262 50.52 -2.06 -14.85
N ASP A 263 51.39 -1.80 -13.88
CA ASP A 263 52.79 -1.40 -14.08
C ASP A 263 53.77 -2.51 -13.66
N LYS A 264 53.25 -3.62 -13.11
CA LYS A 264 54.02 -4.76 -12.60
C LYS A 264 53.56 -6.08 -13.22
N THR A 265 54.51 -7.00 -13.32
CA THR A 265 54.31 -8.38 -13.80
C THR A 265 53.82 -9.29 -12.66
N GLY A 266 53.20 -10.43 -12.97
CA GLY A 266 52.74 -11.43 -11.98
C GLY A 266 51.24 -11.73 -12.04
N PRO A 267 50.68 -12.40 -11.02
CA PRO A 267 49.25 -12.72 -10.98
C PRO A 267 48.40 -11.46 -10.83
N PHE A 268 47.38 -11.33 -11.68
CA PHE A 268 46.46 -10.21 -11.69
C PHE A 268 45.02 -10.73 -11.74
N GLN A 269 44.18 -10.25 -10.82
CA GLN A 269 42.76 -10.60 -10.83
C GLN A 269 41.96 -9.53 -11.54
N LEU A 270 41.15 -9.95 -12.52
CA LEU A 270 40.17 -9.11 -13.19
C LEU A 270 38.77 -9.56 -12.78
N LEU A 271 38.06 -8.70 -12.04
CA LEU A 271 36.77 -9.02 -11.44
C LEU A 271 35.62 -8.40 -12.25
N ALA A 272 34.53 -9.15 -12.44
CA ALA A 272 33.31 -8.69 -13.10
C ALA A 272 32.05 -9.15 -12.36
N GLY A 273 30.90 -8.56 -12.63
CA GLY A 273 29.62 -8.93 -12.02
C GLY A 273 29.48 -8.44 -10.58
N SER A 274 29.77 -7.15 -10.35
CA SER A 274 29.73 -6.51 -9.04
C SER A 274 28.34 -6.43 -8.40
N VAL A 275 27.27 -6.56 -9.19
CA VAL A 275 25.88 -6.67 -8.71
C VAL A 275 25.19 -7.84 -9.39
N ALA A 276 24.49 -8.67 -8.62
CA ALA A 276 23.60 -9.72 -9.13
C ALA A 276 22.16 -9.45 -8.70
N VAL A 277 21.24 -9.43 -9.65
CA VAL A 277 19.82 -9.16 -9.43
C VAL A 277 19.04 -10.44 -9.70
N LYS A 278 18.34 -10.97 -8.70
CA LYS A 278 17.49 -12.16 -8.83
C LYS A 278 16.04 -11.73 -8.97
N LEU A 279 15.41 -12.06 -10.10
CA LEU A 279 14.01 -11.75 -10.37
C LEU A 279 13.12 -12.97 -10.08
N HIS A 280 12.12 -12.80 -9.22
CA HIS A 280 11.15 -13.84 -8.90
C HIS A 280 9.78 -13.27 -8.48
N LYS A 281 8.73 -14.10 -8.54
CA LYS A 281 7.40 -13.73 -8.03
C LYS A 281 7.43 -13.65 -6.51
N ALA A 282 6.85 -12.59 -5.93
CA ALA A 282 6.85 -12.37 -4.49
C ALA A 282 6.08 -13.46 -3.71
N LYS A 283 4.90 -13.86 -4.21
CA LYS A 283 4.03 -14.85 -3.55
C LYS A 283 4.54 -16.30 -3.64
N THR A 284 5.15 -16.69 -4.76
CA THR A 284 5.50 -18.10 -5.03
C THR A 284 7.00 -18.39 -4.96
N GLY A 285 7.86 -17.36 -4.99
CA GLY A 285 9.32 -17.52 -5.09
C GLY A 285 9.81 -18.04 -6.45
N GLU A 286 8.90 -18.25 -7.42
CA GLU A 286 9.21 -18.75 -8.75
C GLU A 286 10.07 -17.73 -9.52
N VAL A 287 11.22 -18.16 -10.02
CA VAL A 287 12.13 -17.32 -10.80
C VAL A 287 11.56 -17.01 -12.19
N ILE A 288 11.91 -15.83 -12.74
CA ILE A 288 11.38 -15.38 -14.03
C ILE A 288 12.54 -15.28 -15.05
N PRO A 289 12.79 -16.33 -15.84
CA PRO A 289 13.86 -16.34 -16.85
C PRO A 289 13.47 -15.60 -18.14
N GLY A 290 14.45 -15.13 -18.92
CA GLY A 290 14.25 -14.50 -20.22
C GLY A 290 13.64 -13.09 -20.19
N GLN A 291 13.51 -12.48 -19.02
CA GLN A 291 12.90 -11.16 -18.85
C GLN A 291 13.95 -10.05 -18.95
N SER A 292 13.59 -8.94 -19.62
CA SER A 292 14.44 -7.75 -19.68
C SER A 292 14.42 -6.96 -18.37
N LEU A 293 15.61 -6.82 -17.78
CA LEU A 293 15.89 -5.95 -16.63
C LEU A 293 16.72 -4.75 -17.06
N ILE A 294 16.21 -3.55 -16.77
CA ILE A 294 16.80 -2.28 -17.18
C ILE A 294 17.41 -1.58 -15.97
N LEU A 295 18.73 -1.38 -15.99
CA LEU A 295 19.47 -0.62 -14.99
C LEU A 295 19.39 0.88 -15.27
N TYR A 296 19.01 1.64 -14.25
CA TYR A 296 18.99 3.11 -14.22
C TYR A 296 19.90 3.65 -13.11
N GLU A 297 20.48 4.83 -13.33
CA GLU A 297 21.15 5.65 -12.31
C GLU A 297 20.25 6.83 -11.93
N LYS A 298 20.23 7.21 -10.65
CA LYS A 298 19.52 8.41 -10.18
C LYS A 298 20.29 9.66 -10.62
N GLY A 299 19.64 10.48 -11.46
CA GLY A 299 20.17 11.78 -11.85
C GLY A 299 20.00 12.86 -10.76
N PRO A 300 20.63 14.04 -10.93
CA PRO A 300 20.66 15.09 -9.92
C PRO A 300 19.28 15.64 -9.52
N THR A 301 18.28 15.55 -10.40
CA THR A 301 16.91 16.02 -10.16
C THR A 301 15.94 14.89 -9.82
N GLY A 302 16.46 13.69 -9.51
CA GLY A 302 15.66 12.49 -9.26
C GLY A 302 15.22 11.74 -10.52
N ASN A 303 15.58 12.22 -11.72
CA ASN A 303 15.26 11.55 -12.98
C ASN A 303 16.07 10.26 -13.19
N LEU A 304 15.49 9.27 -13.86
CA LEU A 304 16.17 8.00 -14.16
C LEU A 304 17.02 8.12 -15.42
N ILE A 305 18.34 7.97 -15.28
CA ILE A 305 19.31 7.94 -16.38
C ILE A 305 19.53 6.48 -16.80
N TRP A 306 19.13 6.12 -18.01
CA TRP A 306 19.30 4.76 -18.52
C TRP A 306 20.78 4.38 -18.59
N ARG A 307 21.14 3.19 -18.11
CA ARG A 307 22.51 2.66 -18.15
C ARG A 307 22.63 1.41 -19.01
N LYS A 308 21.82 0.38 -18.76
CA LYS A 308 21.90 -0.89 -19.49
C LYS A 308 20.61 -1.68 -19.42
N SER A 309 20.40 -2.59 -20.37
CA SER A 309 19.38 -3.64 -20.30
C SER A 309 20.01 -5.00 -20.59
N LEU A 310 19.62 -6.02 -19.82
CA LEU A 310 20.06 -7.41 -19.95
C LEU A 310 18.89 -8.36 -19.70
N LEU A 311 19.01 -9.60 -20.15
CA LEU A 311 18.00 -10.66 -19.96
C LEU A 311 18.38 -11.54 -18.78
N THR A 312 17.38 -11.92 -17.96
CA THR A 312 17.56 -12.91 -16.89
C THR A 312 17.94 -14.27 -17.48
N ASP A 313 18.92 -14.93 -16.83
CA ASP A 313 19.31 -16.30 -17.16
C ASP A 313 18.25 -17.34 -16.72
N THR A 314 18.54 -18.62 -16.90
CA THR A 314 17.63 -19.73 -16.51
C THR A 314 17.37 -19.79 -15.00
N ALA A 315 18.21 -19.15 -14.18
CA ALA A 315 18.01 -19.01 -12.74
C ALA A 315 17.30 -17.70 -12.35
N GLY A 316 16.85 -16.90 -13.34
CA GLY A 316 16.22 -15.60 -13.09
C GLY A 316 17.21 -14.51 -12.70
N VAL A 317 18.52 -14.68 -12.97
CA VAL A 317 19.56 -13.76 -12.50
C VAL A 317 20.13 -12.91 -13.64
N VAL A 318 20.38 -11.64 -13.35
CA VAL A 318 21.16 -10.72 -14.19
C VAL A 318 22.34 -10.19 -13.40
N ARG A 319 23.50 -10.04 -14.04
CA ARG A 319 24.70 -9.43 -13.44
C ARG A 319 25.03 -8.12 -14.12
N PHE A 320 25.36 -7.10 -13.34
CA PHE A 320 25.72 -5.76 -13.83
C PHE A 320 27.07 -5.31 -13.26
N ASP A 321 27.73 -4.39 -13.97
CA ASP A 321 28.92 -3.67 -13.52
C ASP A 321 28.73 -2.14 -13.68
N PRO A 322 27.94 -1.50 -12.80
CA PRO A 322 27.66 -0.08 -12.89
C PRO A 322 28.91 0.77 -12.59
N ILE A 323 29.21 1.75 -13.44
CA ILE A 323 30.31 2.70 -13.23
C ILE A 323 29.95 3.65 -12.08
N GLY A 324 30.83 3.79 -11.08
CA GLY A 324 30.63 4.66 -9.91
C GLY A 324 29.81 4.04 -8.77
N LEU A 325 29.61 2.72 -8.79
CA LEU A 325 29.04 1.96 -7.68
C LEU A 325 30.00 2.00 -6.47
N GLY A 326 29.51 2.50 -5.33
CA GLY A 326 30.29 2.74 -4.11
C GLY A 326 30.66 4.21 -3.87
N ASP A 327 30.54 5.08 -4.88
CA ASP A 327 30.94 6.50 -4.81
C ASP A 327 29.77 7.43 -4.43
N GLY A 328 28.74 6.89 -3.77
CA GLY A 328 27.52 7.63 -3.39
C GLY A 328 26.45 7.75 -4.49
N ARG A 329 26.68 7.19 -5.68
CA ARG A 329 25.65 7.09 -6.74
C ARG A 329 24.62 6.01 -6.41
N LEU A 330 23.36 6.26 -6.77
CA LEU A 330 22.24 5.34 -6.55
C LEU A 330 21.75 4.75 -7.88
N PHE A 331 21.49 3.44 -7.88
CA PHE A 331 21.02 2.68 -9.02
C PHE A 331 19.72 1.93 -8.69
N VAL A 332 18.90 1.70 -9.70
CA VAL A 332 17.66 0.93 -9.60
C VAL A 332 17.48 0.07 -10.84
N VAL A 333 16.85 -1.10 -10.70
CA VAL A 333 16.49 -1.97 -11.82
C VAL A 333 15.00 -1.92 -12.06
N ARG A 334 14.59 -1.83 -13.32
CA ARG A 334 13.19 -1.84 -13.76
C ARG A 334 12.89 -3.08 -14.59
N ALA A 335 11.76 -3.72 -14.33
CA ALA A 335 11.18 -4.77 -15.16
C ALA A 335 9.86 -4.27 -15.77
N ASN A 336 9.67 -4.49 -17.06
CA ASN A 336 8.50 -3.98 -17.79
C ASN A 336 7.53 -5.10 -18.13
N ASN A 337 6.23 -4.85 -17.90
CA ASN A 337 5.11 -5.67 -18.36
C ASN A 337 5.23 -7.17 -18.01
N LEU A 338 5.67 -7.46 -16.78
CA LEU A 338 5.90 -8.83 -16.30
C LEU A 338 4.66 -9.72 -16.35
N PHE A 339 3.48 -9.12 -16.15
CA PHE A 339 2.21 -9.85 -15.98
C PHE A 339 1.18 -9.51 -17.08
N GLY A 340 1.60 -8.90 -18.19
CA GLY A 340 0.68 -8.49 -19.27
C GLY A 340 -0.22 -7.30 -18.91
N ASN A 341 0.07 -6.59 -17.82
CA ASN A 341 -0.72 -5.48 -17.27
C ASN A 341 -0.17 -4.09 -17.66
N SER A 342 0.84 -4.02 -18.54
CA SER A 342 1.55 -2.80 -18.95
C SER A 342 2.21 -2.00 -17.83
N LYS A 343 2.35 -2.56 -16.62
CA LYS A 343 3.02 -1.89 -15.49
C LYS A 343 4.53 -2.09 -15.51
N ASN A 344 5.24 -1.13 -14.93
CA ASN A 344 6.65 -1.21 -14.59
C ASN A 344 6.81 -1.57 -13.11
N HIS A 345 7.75 -2.46 -12.83
CA HIS A 345 8.15 -2.84 -11.48
C HIS A 345 9.58 -2.37 -11.25
N TYR A 346 9.92 -1.96 -10.03
CA TYR A 346 11.24 -1.43 -9.69
C TYR A 346 11.85 -2.18 -8.52
N SER A 347 13.15 -2.43 -8.57
CA SER A 347 13.91 -2.93 -7.42
C SER A 347 14.07 -1.84 -6.36
N PRO A 348 14.53 -2.17 -5.15
CA PRO A 348 15.08 -1.18 -4.23
C PRO A 348 16.24 -0.40 -4.85
N TRP A 349 16.48 0.82 -4.37
CA TRP A 349 17.69 1.57 -4.67
C TRP A 349 18.93 0.87 -4.09
N PHE A 350 20.04 0.87 -4.82
CA PHE A 350 21.31 0.30 -4.35
C PHE A 350 22.51 1.17 -4.76
N SER A 351 23.52 1.19 -3.89
CA SER A 351 24.78 1.93 -4.09
C SER A 351 26.03 1.10 -3.83
N SER A 352 25.88 -0.15 -3.39
CA SER A 352 26.98 -1.06 -3.04
C SER A 352 26.98 -2.33 -3.89
N LYS A 353 28.13 -3.01 -3.93
CA LYS A 353 28.28 -4.33 -4.54
C LYS A 353 27.47 -5.37 -3.74
N GLY A 354 26.89 -6.36 -4.41
CA GLY A 354 26.15 -7.43 -3.73
C GLY A 354 24.98 -8.02 -4.52
N TRP A 355 24.18 -8.81 -3.81
CA TRP A 355 22.93 -9.37 -4.32
C TRP A 355 21.76 -8.43 -4.09
N ILE A 356 20.91 -8.27 -5.11
CA ILE A 356 19.65 -7.56 -5.06
C ILE A 356 18.54 -8.58 -5.28
N ASP A 357 17.68 -8.72 -4.28
CA ASP A 357 16.48 -9.54 -4.36
C ASP A 357 15.35 -8.70 -4.98
N PHE A 358 14.91 -9.07 -6.19
CA PHE A 358 13.90 -8.34 -6.93
C PHE A 358 12.61 -9.18 -7.03
N ALA A 359 11.86 -9.16 -5.94
CA ALA A 359 10.55 -9.79 -5.82
C ALA A 359 9.45 -8.88 -6.43
N VAL A 360 8.56 -9.45 -7.24
CA VAL A 360 7.50 -8.69 -7.95
C VAL A 360 6.11 -9.31 -7.78
N ASP A 361 5.06 -8.46 -7.68
CA ASP A 361 3.63 -8.84 -7.58
C ASP A 361 2.77 -8.07 -8.61
N PRO A 362 1.72 -8.67 -9.20
CA PRO A 362 0.81 -7.98 -10.12
C PRO A 362 0.15 -6.69 -9.57
N GLU A 363 -0.01 -6.61 -8.25
CA GLU A 363 -0.62 -5.47 -7.56
C GLU A 363 0.34 -4.30 -7.36
N ASP A 364 1.64 -4.48 -7.57
CA ASP A 364 2.64 -3.42 -7.44
C ASP A 364 2.23 -2.16 -8.21
N LEU A 365 2.55 -1.00 -7.64
CA LEU A 365 2.32 0.29 -8.25
C LEU A 365 3.24 0.48 -9.47
N ASP A 366 2.72 1.08 -10.54
CA ASP A 366 3.47 1.41 -11.76
C ASP A 366 4.36 2.67 -11.57
N LYS A 367 4.93 2.86 -10.38
CA LYS A 367 5.75 4.03 -10.03
C LYS A 367 6.87 3.65 -9.05
N LEU A 368 8.04 4.21 -9.31
CA LEU A 368 9.18 4.16 -8.40
C LEU A 368 8.93 5.06 -7.19
N ASP A 369 9.39 4.63 -6.01
CA ASP A 369 9.37 5.50 -4.82
C ASP A 369 10.51 6.52 -4.84
N ASP A 370 10.11 7.79 -4.83
CA ASP A 370 11.01 8.94 -4.72
C ASP A 370 10.53 9.97 -3.70
N LYS A 371 9.47 9.67 -2.94
CA LYS A 371 8.88 10.62 -1.98
C LYS A 371 9.39 10.31 -0.56
N PRO A 372 9.63 11.33 0.27
CA PRO A 372 9.93 11.11 1.68
C PRO A 372 8.66 10.79 2.48
N PRO A 373 8.81 10.08 3.62
CA PRO A 373 7.73 9.91 4.59
C PRO A 373 7.13 11.24 5.04
N VAL A 374 5.87 11.23 5.48
CA VAL A 374 5.16 12.40 5.99
C VAL A 374 4.69 12.15 7.41
N PHE A 375 5.04 13.05 8.33
CA PHE A 375 4.47 13.07 9.68
C PHE A 375 3.04 13.61 9.61
N VAL A 376 2.06 12.75 9.87
CA VAL A 376 0.62 13.07 9.91
C VAL A 376 0.24 13.65 11.27
N SER A 377 0.74 13.07 12.36
CA SER A 377 0.48 13.56 13.72
C SER A 377 1.72 13.41 14.61
N PHE A 378 1.79 14.25 15.65
CA PHE A 378 2.84 14.22 16.67
C PHE A 378 2.23 14.68 18.00
N ILE A 379 2.06 13.75 18.92
CA ILE A 379 1.48 13.96 20.25
C ILE A 379 2.58 13.70 21.30
N PRO A 380 2.77 14.58 22.30
CA PRO A 380 2.03 15.83 22.52
C PRO A 380 2.32 16.92 21.47
N ALA A 381 1.42 17.91 21.39
CA ALA A 381 1.54 19.02 20.45
C ALA A 381 2.74 19.94 20.77
N ASN A 382 3.18 20.74 19.79
CA ASN A 382 4.30 21.66 19.99
C ASN A 382 3.99 22.67 21.11
N ASN A 383 4.96 22.88 22.00
CA ASN A 383 4.88 23.72 23.21
C ASN A 383 3.93 23.22 24.30
N ALA A 384 3.45 21.97 24.22
CA ALA A 384 2.67 21.35 25.29
C ALA A 384 3.48 21.27 26.60
N ASN A 385 2.76 21.30 27.71
CA ASN A 385 3.29 20.92 29.01
C ASN A 385 3.35 19.38 29.08
N VAL A 386 4.42 18.85 29.67
CA VAL A 386 4.61 17.40 29.87
C VAL A 386 5.23 17.14 31.25
N ALA A 387 4.94 15.99 31.83
CA ALA A 387 5.35 15.69 33.19
C ALA A 387 6.87 15.46 33.32
N SER A 388 7.45 15.94 34.43
CA SER A 388 8.86 15.69 34.77
C SER A 388 9.16 14.25 35.18
N GLN A 389 8.15 13.41 35.41
CA GLN A 389 8.31 11.99 35.72
C GLN A 389 8.40 11.11 34.47
N GLY A 390 8.26 11.70 33.28
CA GLY A 390 8.25 11.03 31.99
C GLY A 390 6.99 11.35 31.21
N PHE A 391 6.95 10.95 29.95
CA PHE A 391 5.77 11.05 29.07
C PHE A 391 5.98 10.16 27.84
N GLN A 392 4.93 9.92 27.04
CA GLN A 392 5.06 9.20 25.76
C GLN A 392 4.90 10.13 24.57
N LEU A 393 5.78 9.96 23.58
CA LEU A 393 5.64 10.50 22.25
C LEU A 393 4.88 9.49 21.40
N GLN A 394 3.86 9.94 20.67
CA GLN A 394 3.14 9.17 19.67
C GLN A 394 3.14 9.93 18.35
N MET A 395 3.56 9.27 17.28
CA MET A 395 3.72 9.88 15.96
C MET A 395 3.08 8.97 14.92
N LYS A 396 2.24 9.55 14.07
CA LYS A 396 1.75 8.85 12.88
C LYS A 396 2.55 9.31 11.68
N VAL A 397 3.17 8.35 10.98
CA VAL A 397 3.99 8.62 9.80
C VAL A 397 3.48 7.77 8.66
N THR A 398 3.16 8.40 7.54
CA THR A 398 2.68 7.72 6.33
C THR A 398 3.67 7.86 5.20
N ASP A 399 3.67 6.87 4.31
CA ASP A 399 4.53 6.82 3.14
C ASP A 399 3.83 6.02 2.02
N ASN A 400 4.22 6.21 0.76
CA ASN A 400 3.59 5.54 -0.39
C ASN A 400 4.09 4.11 -0.64
N GLN A 401 5.17 3.65 0.00
CA GLN A 401 5.54 2.24 -0.01
C GLN A 401 5.60 1.64 1.40
N GLN A 402 6.29 2.28 2.35
CA GLN A 402 6.31 1.96 3.80
C GLN A 402 7.38 2.75 4.58
N VAL A 403 7.05 3.14 5.82
CA VAL A 403 8.01 3.72 6.77
C VAL A 403 8.85 2.60 7.39
N ALA A 404 10.18 2.69 7.28
CA ALA A 404 11.11 1.69 7.81
C ALA A 404 11.44 1.90 9.28
N LYS A 405 11.74 3.14 9.69
CA LYS A 405 12.09 3.49 11.07
C LYS A 405 11.85 4.96 11.36
N VAL A 406 11.65 5.30 12.63
CA VAL A 406 11.66 6.68 13.14
C VAL A 406 12.72 6.80 14.21
N GLU A 407 13.71 7.65 13.97
CA GLU A 407 14.77 8.00 14.92
C GLU A 407 14.42 9.30 15.63
N LEU A 408 14.85 9.43 16.88
CA LEU A 408 14.54 10.55 17.76
C LEU A 408 15.83 11.07 18.39
N THR A 409 15.97 12.40 18.42
CA THR A 409 16.98 13.11 19.19
C THR A 409 16.27 14.04 20.18
N LEU A 410 16.39 13.77 21.47
CA LEU A 410 15.90 14.60 22.55
C LEU A 410 17.06 15.43 23.11
N ASN A 411 16.86 16.74 23.26
CA ASN A 411 17.85 17.66 23.79
C ASN A 411 17.27 18.43 24.97
N ASP A 412 17.76 18.13 26.17
CA ASP A 412 17.47 18.84 27.41
C ASP A 412 18.72 19.68 27.81
N PRO A 413 18.55 20.96 28.17
CA PRO A 413 19.69 21.84 28.47
C PRO A 413 20.48 21.46 29.74
N VAL A 414 19.97 20.54 30.56
CA VAL A 414 20.60 20.05 31.79
C VAL A 414 20.90 18.55 31.72
N ALA A 415 19.93 17.73 31.30
CA ALA A 415 20.11 16.27 31.21
C ALA A 415 20.93 15.84 29.97
N GLY A 416 21.10 16.72 28.98
CA GLY A 416 21.90 16.49 27.78
C GLY A 416 21.10 15.97 26.58
N THR A 417 21.82 15.41 25.60
CA THR A 417 21.22 14.89 24.35
C THR A 417 21.09 13.37 24.40
N PHE A 418 19.91 12.86 24.08
CA PHE A 418 19.59 11.44 23.99
C PHE A 418 19.13 11.08 22.58
N ASN A 419 19.67 10.00 22.04
CA ASN A 419 19.24 9.46 20.74
C ASN A 419 18.54 8.12 20.96
N ALA A 420 17.42 7.90 20.27
CA ALA A 420 16.63 6.68 20.37
C ALA A 420 15.89 6.36 19.06
N ALA A 421 15.28 5.18 18.98
CA ALA A 421 14.33 4.83 17.94
C ALA A 421 12.94 4.66 18.56
N ALA A 422 11.90 5.11 17.85
CA ALA A 422 10.53 4.83 18.22
C ALA A 422 10.15 3.39 17.84
N ASN A 423 9.20 2.81 18.56
CA ASN A 423 8.65 1.49 18.28
C ASN A 423 7.31 1.63 17.55
N LEU A 424 7.11 0.85 16.49
CA LEU A 424 5.82 0.79 15.82
C LEU A 424 4.84 -0.06 16.66
N VAL A 425 3.77 0.55 17.14
CA VAL A 425 2.73 -0.07 17.96
C VAL A 425 1.36 0.30 17.39
N LYS A 426 0.64 -0.69 16.85
CA LYS A 426 -0.66 -0.50 16.21
C LYS A 426 -0.67 0.67 15.22
N GLY A 427 0.25 0.68 14.26
CA GLY A 427 0.33 1.71 13.21
C GLY A 427 0.99 3.04 13.62
N ASP A 428 1.15 3.30 14.92
CA ASP A 428 1.78 4.53 15.42
C ASP A 428 3.20 4.28 15.92
N TRP A 429 4.10 5.24 15.70
CA TRP A 429 5.45 5.23 16.26
C TRP A 429 5.44 5.83 17.66
N ARG A 430 5.80 5.03 18.66
CA ARG A 430 5.76 5.40 20.08
C ARG A 430 7.14 5.41 20.71
N PHE A 431 7.40 6.37 21.59
CA PHE A 431 8.63 6.44 22.38
C PHE A 431 8.35 6.97 23.79
N ASN A 432 8.78 6.22 24.82
CA ASN A 432 8.67 6.65 26.21
C ASN A 432 9.88 7.50 26.60
N VAL A 433 9.63 8.75 26.96
CA VAL A 433 10.62 9.65 27.55
C VAL A 433 10.64 9.38 29.05
N ALA A 434 11.74 8.84 29.56
CA ALA A 434 11.90 8.55 30.98
C ALA A 434 12.28 9.81 31.78
N LYS A 435 12.02 9.82 33.10
CA LYS A 435 12.33 10.96 33.98
C LYS A 435 13.81 11.37 33.95
N GLU A 436 14.72 10.44 33.66
CA GLU A 436 16.16 10.71 33.59
C GLU A 436 16.56 11.50 32.33
N MET A 437 15.69 11.54 31.33
CA MET A 437 15.94 12.21 30.05
C MET A 437 15.56 13.70 30.07
N VAL A 438 14.84 14.16 31.09
CA VAL A 438 14.24 15.49 31.14
C VAL A 438 14.39 16.15 32.50
N THR A 439 14.47 17.48 32.51
CA THR A 439 14.64 18.26 33.73
C THR A 439 13.44 19.18 33.97
N ALA A 440 12.84 19.11 35.15
CA ALA A 440 11.72 19.97 35.54
C ALA A 440 12.05 21.47 35.40
N GLY A 441 11.09 22.24 34.87
CA GLY A 441 11.23 23.69 34.64
C GLY A 441 12.05 24.06 33.40
N LYS A 442 12.46 23.08 32.57
CA LYS A 442 13.20 23.32 31.32
C LYS A 442 12.32 23.15 30.09
N LEU A 443 12.82 23.69 28.99
CA LEU A 443 12.27 23.49 27.66
C LEU A 443 13.10 22.42 26.95
N VAL A 444 12.48 21.30 26.59
CA VAL A 444 13.12 20.18 25.90
C VAL A 444 12.77 20.24 24.42
N THR A 445 13.74 20.01 23.55
CA THR A 445 13.51 19.88 22.11
C THR A 445 13.62 18.43 21.69
N VAL A 446 12.64 17.92 20.95
CA VAL A 446 12.68 16.59 20.34
C VAL A 446 12.65 16.74 18.83
N THR A 447 13.60 16.13 18.15
CA THR A 447 13.64 16.01 16.69
C THR A 447 13.41 14.57 16.30
N ALA A 448 12.36 14.29 15.53
CA ALA A 448 12.10 12.99 14.93
C ALA A 448 12.53 12.99 13.46
N VAL A 449 13.13 11.90 13.00
CA VAL A 449 13.49 11.65 11.59
C VAL A 449 12.89 10.33 11.16
N ALA A 450 11.93 10.37 10.25
CA ALA A 450 11.33 9.18 9.66
C ALA A 450 12.07 8.81 8.38
N TYR A 451 12.34 7.52 8.20
CA TYR A 451 12.97 6.96 7.00
C TYR A 451 12.02 5.96 6.35
N ASP A 452 11.89 6.00 5.03
CA ASP A 452 11.24 4.93 4.27
C ASP A 452 12.20 3.73 4.07
N LYS A 453 11.71 2.68 3.40
CA LYS A 453 12.53 1.48 3.10
C LYS A 453 13.65 1.71 2.08
N VAL A 454 13.61 2.82 1.35
CA VAL A 454 14.55 3.11 0.27
C VAL A 454 15.52 4.26 0.59
N GLY A 455 15.45 4.80 1.81
CA GLY A 455 16.34 5.80 2.38
C GLY A 455 15.89 7.26 2.25
N ASN A 456 14.71 7.56 1.70
CA ASN A 456 14.19 8.93 1.79
C ASN A 456 13.81 9.22 3.24
N HIS A 457 13.94 10.48 3.67
CA HIS A 457 13.63 10.86 5.03
C HIS A 457 12.95 12.22 5.14
N ALA A 458 12.17 12.37 6.20
CA ALA A 458 11.62 13.65 6.64
C ALA A 458 11.95 13.87 8.11
N SER A 459 12.09 15.13 8.52
CA SER A 459 12.36 15.50 9.92
C SER A 459 11.31 16.46 10.46
N LEU A 460 11.01 16.32 11.75
CA LEU A 460 10.06 17.15 12.46
C LEU A 460 10.59 17.46 13.86
N SER A 461 10.62 18.73 14.24
CA SER A 461 11.06 19.15 15.59
C SER A 461 9.91 19.75 16.40
N ARG A 462 9.88 19.41 17.69
CA ARG A 462 8.91 19.88 18.69
C ARG A 462 9.61 20.32 19.95
N LYS A 463 9.02 21.28 20.67
CA LYS A 463 9.50 21.77 21.97
C LYS A 463 8.45 21.49 23.03
N PHE A 464 8.87 21.08 24.22
CA PHE A 464 7.98 20.76 25.34
C PHE A 464 8.42 21.48 26.60
N LYS A 465 7.45 21.93 27.40
CA LYS A 465 7.69 22.53 28.72
C LYS A 465 7.59 21.43 29.77
N ILE A 466 8.70 21.10 30.41
CA ILE A 466 8.71 20.08 31.45
C ILE A 466 8.22 20.69 32.76
N ILE A 467 7.09 20.23 33.26
CA ILE A 467 6.50 20.74 34.51
C ILE A 467 6.44 19.63 35.57
N LYS A 468 6.50 20.05 36.84
CA LYS A 468 6.18 19.15 37.95
C LYS A 468 4.66 19.19 38.14
N ASP A 469 4.00 18.22 37.55
CA ASP A 469 2.55 18.10 37.67
C ASP A 469 2.14 17.51 39.02
N ILE A 470 1.06 18.05 39.56
CA ILE A 470 0.42 17.66 40.81
C ILE A 470 -1.11 17.58 40.66
N LYS A 471 -1.65 17.93 39.49
CA LYS A 471 -3.09 17.91 39.26
C LYS A 471 -3.47 16.52 38.72
N PRO A 472 -4.50 15.88 39.28
CA PRO A 472 -4.99 14.64 38.70
C PRO A 472 -5.73 14.91 37.38
N PRO A 473 -5.79 13.92 36.47
CA PRO A 473 -6.65 13.97 35.30
C PRO A 473 -8.11 14.26 35.64
N GLU A 474 -8.84 14.87 34.73
CA GLU A 474 -10.28 15.10 34.84
C GLU A 474 -11.04 14.16 33.91
N ILE A 475 -11.91 13.31 34.47
CA ILE A 475 -12.77 12.38 33.74
C ILE A 475 -14.17 12.97 33.60
N ASN A 476 -14.62 13.16 32.36
CA ASN A 476 -15.98 13.55 32.04
C ASN A 476 -16.72 12.41 31.32
N ALA A 477 -17.99 12.22 31.67
CA ALA A 477 -18.90 11.29 31.00
C ALA A 477 -20.06 12.15 30.48
N SER A 478 -20.20 12.23 29.17
CA SER A 478 -21.09 13.19 28.50
C SER A 478 -22.41 12.57 28.07
N SER A 479 -22.47 11.25 27.82
CA SER A 479 -23.70 10.60 27.36
C SER A 479 -24.64 10.16 28.48
N HIS A 480 -24.12 9.91 29.69
CA HIS A 480 -24.91 9.49 30.84
C HIS A 480 -24.41 10.14 32.14
N GLN A 481 -25.36 10.34 33.06
CA GLN A 481 -25.15 10.74 34.46
C GLN A 481 -25.64 9.63 35.40
N THR A 482 -25.18 9.66 36.65
CA THR A 482 -25.69 8.73 37.67
C THR A 482 -27.20 8.93 37.84
N GLY A 483 -27.96 7.83 37.77
CA GLY A 483 -29.41 7.82 37.83
C GLY A 483 -30.12 7.76 36.46
N ASP A 484 -29.40 7.98 35.35
CA ASP A 484 -29.97 7.81 34.01
C ASP A 484 -30.35 6.34 33.78
N GLN A 485 -31.53 6.12 33.20
CA GLN A 485 -32.04 4.78 32.90
C GLN A 485 -31.38 4.21 31.65
N ILE A 486 -31.01 2.93 31.69
CA ILE A 486 -30.43 2.19 30.57
C ILE A 486 -31.23 0.91 30.27
N ASP A 487 -31.13 0.42 29.04
CA ASP A 487 -31.83 -0.79 28.59
C ASP A 487 -31.05 -2.06 28.96
N GLU A 488 -31.73 -3.17 29.23
CA GLU A 488 -31.06 -4.43 29.57
C GLU A 488 -30.23 -5.05 28.42
N HIS A 489 -30.45 -4.64 27.17
CA HIS A 489 -29.70 -5.13 26.02
C HIS A 489 -28.32 -4.44 25.93
N GLY A 490 -28.20 -3.21 26.45
CA GLY A 490 -26.93 -2.48 26.50
C GLY A 490 -27.07 -0.96 26.48
N PHE A 491 -25.92 -0.28 26.49
CA PHE A 491 -25.81 1.16 26.32
C PHE A 491 -24.44 1.56 25.75
N ALA A 492 -24.39 2.73 25.10
CA ALA A 492 -23.15 3.37 24.70
C ALA A 492 -22.77 4.52 25.64
N LEU A 493 -21.61 4.42 26.28
CA LEU A 493 -21.07 5.46 27.16
C LEU A 493 -19.97 6.26 26.43
N PHE A 494 -20.13 7.59 26.40
CA PHE A 494 -19.19 8.50 25.77
C PHE A 494 -18.71 9.53 26.77
N GLY A 495 -17.47 10.00 26.60
CA GLY A 495 -16.89 11.00 27.47
C GLY A 495 -15.61 11.61 26.95
N SER A 496 -14.94 12.34 27.84
CA SER A 496 -13.61 12.89 27.60
C SER A 496 -12.75 12.74 28.84
N VAL A 497 -11.44 12.64 28.66
CA VAL A 497 -10.47 12.70 29.74
C VAL A 497 -9.39 13.71 29.36
N SER A 498 -9.06 14.62 30.26
CA SER A 498 -8.09 15.69 30.01
C SER A 498 -7.17 15.89 31.19
N ASP A 499 -5.96 16.33 30.91
CA ASP A 499 -4.95 16.65 31.92
C ASP A 499 -3.99 17.73 31.40
N ASP A 500 -3.29 18.43 32.30
CA ASP A 500 -2.34 19.49 31.91
C ASP A 500 -0.95 18.97 31.48
N THR A 501 -0.64 17.68 31.71
CA THR A 501 0.54 16.98 31.18
C THR A 501 0.25 15.70 30.38
N SER A 502 -0.98 15.54 29.90
CA SER A 502 -1.52 14.40 29.15
C SER A 502 -1.80 13.15 29.98
N VAL A 503 -2.81 12.41 29.55
CA VAL A 503 -3.31 11.20 30.23
C VAL A 503 -2.49 9.99 29.78
N LYS A 504 -2.11 9.14 30.74
CA LYS A 504 -1.33 7.92 30.48
C LYS A 504 -2.25 6.72 30.23
N THR A 505 -3.25 6.51 31.08
CA THR A 505 -4.23 5.42 30.93
C THR A 505 -5.60 5.85 31.41
N LEU A 506 -6.65 5.28 30.80
CA LEU A 506 -8.02 5.30 31.28
C LEU A 506 -8.51 3.87 31.36
N LEU A 507 -8.84 3.40 32.55
CA LEU A 507 -9.33 2.05 32.82
C LEU A 507 -10.82 2.10 33.16
N VAL A 508 -11.55 1.06 32.76
CA VAL A 508 -12.94 0.86 33.14
C VAL A 508 -13.15 -0.49 33.83
N THR A 509 -14.00 -0.48 34.85
CA THR A 509 -14.62 -1.68 35.43
C THR A 509 -16.13 -1.53 35.37
N VAL A 510 -16.82 -2.50 34.78
CA VAL A 510 -18.29 -2.54 34.69
C VAL A 510 -18.78 -3.69 35.54
N THR A 511 -19.64 -3.40 36.51
CA THR A 511 -20.18 -4.40 37.44
C THR A 511 -21.69 -4.42 37.35
N ASP A 512 -22.23 -5.58 37.00
CA ASP A 512 -23.65 -5.91 37.08
C ASP A 512 -23.91 -6.71 38.37
N PRO A 513 -24.89 -6.34 39.21
CA PRO A 513 -25.11 -7.01 40.50
C PRO A 513 -25.45 -8.50 40.41
N ILE A 514 -26.01 -8.96 39.30
CA ILE A 514 -26.41 -10.36 39.10
C ILE A 514 -25.36 -11.13 38.31
N ARG A 515 -24.80 -10.52 37.26
CA ARG A 515 -23.78 -11.16 36.39
C ARG A 515 -22.35 -11.02 36.93
N GLY A 516 -22.12 -10.13 37.90
CA GLY A 516 -20.80 -9.84 38.44
C GLY A 516 -20.04 -8.82 37.61
N VAL A 517 -18.71 -8.88 37.65
CA VAL A 517 -17.84 -7.97 36.89
C VAL A 517 -17.86 -8.37 35.41
N ILE A 518 -18.50 -7.55 34.58
CA ILE A 518 -18.57 -7.71 33.11
C ILE A 518 -17.23 -7.32 32.50
N GLU A 519 -16.69 -6.17 32.89
CA GLU A 519 -15.40 -5.65 32.45
C GLU A 519 -14.53 -5.37 33.66
N LYS A 520 -13.26 -5.79 33.65
CA LYS A 520 -12.35 -5.65 34.80
C LYS A 520 -11.07 -4.93 34.41
N ASN A 521 -10.91 -3.69 34.86
CA ASN A 521 -9.74 -2.85 34.59
C ASN A 521 -9.31 -2.86 33.11
N ARG A 522 -10.29 -2.81 32.20
CA ARG A 522 -10.02 -2.79 30.77
C ARG A 522 -9.56 -1.38 30.38
N GLU A 523 -8.45 -1.29 29.66
CA GLU A 523 -7.98 -0.01 29.12
C GLU A 523 -8.88 0.44 27.97
N LEU A 524 -9.37 1.69 28.06
CA LEU A 524 -10.15 2.34 27.01
C LEU A 524 -9.24 3.07 26.03
N GLU A 525 -9.61 3.02 24.74
CA GLU A 525 -8.99 3.86 23.72
C GLU A 525 -9.30 5.34 24.03
N ILE A 526 -8.29 6.21 23.96
CA ILE A 526 -8.42 7.66 24.12
C ILE A 526 -8.05 8.31 22.78
N GLY A 527 -9.00 9.05 22.20
CA GLY A 527 -8.82 9.83 20.98
C GLY A 527 -7.84 10.99 21.16
N ALA A 528 -7.45 11.62 20.05
CA ALA A 528 -6.46 12.70 20.03
C ALA A 528 -6.90 13.92 20.86
N SER A 529 -8.21 14.15 20.97
CA SER A 529 -8.79 15.25 21.77
C SER A 529 -9.17 14.82 23.20
N GLY A 530 -8.79 13.60 23.61
CA GLY A 530 -9.15 13.04 24.93
C GLY A 530 -10.51 12.34 24.96
N HIS A 531 -11.21 12.24 23.83
CA HIS A 531 -12.51 11.58 23.75
C HIS A 531 -12.41 10.07 23.82
N TRP A 532 -13.34 9.43 24.51
CA TRP A 532 -13.40 7.98 24.67
C TRP A 532 -14.84 7.48 24.53
N GLY A 533 -14.97 6.20 24.20
CA GLY A 533 -16.26 5.53 24.05
C GLY A 533 -16.19 4.10 24.58
N LEU A 534 -17.32 3.63 25.11
CA LEU A 534 -17.48 2.30 25.70
C LEU A 534 -18.81 1.72 25.21
N ALA A 535 -18.78 0.50 24.68
CA ALA A 535 -19.98 -0.30 24.44
C ALA A 535 -20.17 -1.29 25.58
N VAL A 536 -21.34 -1.31 26.20
CA VAL A 536 -21.73 -2.36 27.15
C VAL A 536 -22.98 -3.04 26.62
N SER A 537 -23.00 -4.36 26.64
CA SER A 537 -24.17 -5.16 26.24
C SER A 537 -24.49 -6.20 27.29
N GLN A 538 -25.70 -6.75 27.20
CA GLN A 538 -26.20 -7.81 28.06
C GLN A 538 -26.10 -7.43 29.55
N LEU A 539 -27.10 -6.70 30.03
CA LEU A 539 -27.29 -6.33 31.43
C LEU A 539 -28.46 -7.08 32.08
N SER A 540 -28.50 -7.06 33.41
CA SER A 540 -29.56 -7.68 34.20
C SER A 540 -30.62 -6.64 34.55
N ARG A 541 -31.86 -6.89 34.11
CA ARG A 541 -32.98 -5.98 34.30
C ARG A 541 -33.24 -5.65 35.77
N GLY A 542 -33.61 -4.39 36.04
CA GLY A 542 -34.04 -3.92 37.35
C GLY A 542 -32.94 -3.80 38.41
N GLN A 543 -31.68 -3.97 38.01
CA GLN A 543 -30.51 -3.73 38.85
C GLN A 543 -29.79 -2.46 38.42
N SER A 544 -29.02 -1.84 39.32
CA SER A 544 -28.15 -0.73 38.96
C SER A 544 -26.75 -1.23 38.61
N VAL A 545 -26.29 -0.94 37.40
CA VAL A 545 -24.95 -1.27 36.92
C VAL A 545 -23.98 -0.16 37.37
N SER A 546 -22.83 -0.56 37.91
CA SER A 546 -21.74 0.38 38.25
C SER A 546 -20.74 0.42 37.11
N VAL A 547 -20.38 1.63 36.67
CA VAL A 547 -19.27 1.89 35.75
C VAL A 547 -18.23 2.73 36.48
N ASP A 548 -17.11 2.09 36.80
CA ASP A 548 -15.99 2.70 37.51
C ASP A 548 -14.88 3.04 36.51
N LEU A 549 -14.63 4.33 36.32
CA LEU A 549 -13.57 4.87 35.47
C LEU A 549 -12.41 5.33 36.33
N SER A 550 -11.18 4.96 35.96
CA SER A 550 -9.96 5.37 36.65
C SER A 550 -8.93 5.88 35.64
N ALA A 551 -8.45 7.10 35.81
CA ALA A 551 -7.45 7.71 34.95
C ALA A 551 -6.15 8.00 35.70
N GLU A 552 -5.02 7.75 35.06
CA GLU A 552 -3.67 8.05 35.55
C GLU A 552 -2.97 8.96 34.54
N ASP A 553 -2.26 9.98 35.00
CA ASP A 553 -1.35 10.79 34.17
C ASP A 553 0.08 10.21 34.17
N TRP A 554 1.01 10.91 33.53
CA TRP A 554 2.42 10.52 33.53
C TRP A 554 3.20 10.93 34.78
N ALA A 555 2.64 11.80 35.62
CA ALA A 555 3.19 12.17 36.93
C ALA A 555 2.82 11.19 38.05
N GLY A 556 1.89 10.27 37.79
CA GLY A 556 1.35 9.29 38.74
C GLY A 556 0.17 9.82 39.56
N ASN A 557 -0.42 10.96 39.19
CA ASN A 557 -1.67 11.41 39.78
C ASN A 557 -2.82 10.59 39.19
N HIS A 558 -3.83 10.31 40.02
CA HIS A 558 -4.98 9.49 39.65
C HIS A 558 -6.29 10.20 39.96
N SER A 559 -7.31 9.93 39.16
CA SER A 559 -8.71 10.29 39.42
C SER A 559 -9.60 9.08 39.18
N GLU A 560 -10.75 9.07 39.85
CA GLU A 560 -11.78 8.06 39.68
C GLU A 560 -13.14 8.72 39.48
N LYS A 561 -13.98 8.11 38.66
CA LYS A 561 -15.37 8.51 38.45
C LYS A 561 -16.25 7.28 38.37
N GLN A 562 -17.23 7.22 39.27
CA GLN A 562 -18.24 6.17 39.28
C GLN A 562 -19.54 6.70 38.69
N LEU A 563 -20.18 5.90 37.83
CA LEU A 563 -21.54 6.07 37.38
C LEU A 563 -22.38 4.89 37.87
N VAL A 564 -23.53 5.18 38.48
CA VAL A 564 -24.52 4.17 38.84
C VAL A 564 -25.73 4.34 37.94
N LEU A 565 -25.91 3.39 37.02
CA LEU A 565 -26.92 3.45 35.97
C LEU A 565 -28.01 2.39 36.24
N PRO A 566 -29.21 2.79 36.67
CA PRO A 566 -30.34 1.87 36.82
C PRO A 566 -30.73 1.27 35.46
N VAL A 567 -30.71 -0.06 35.36
CA VAL A 567 -31.33 -0.77 34.25
C VAL A 567 -32.84 -0.72 34.46
N MET A 568 -33.56 -0.31 33.41
CA MET A 568 -35.02 -0.11 33.44
C MET A 568 -35.72 -1.29 34.14
N THR A 569 -36.65 -0.97 35.05
CA THR A 569 -37.48 -1.99 35.73
C THR A 569 -38.73 -2.35 34.94
N GLU A 570 -39.04 -1.55 33.92
CA GLU A 570 -40.26 -1.71 33.13
C GLU A 570 -40.25 -3.07 32.40
N PRO A 571 -41.42 -3.71 32.25
CA PRO A 571 -41.52 -4.97 31.51
C PRO A 571 -41.16 -4.79 30.03
N VAL A 572 -41.31 -3.59 29.48
CA VAL A 572 -41.03 -3.29 28.08
C VAL A 572 -39.61 -2.77 27.91
N SER A 573 -38.82 -3.42 27.05
CA SER A 573 -37.52 -2.90 26.60
C SER A 573 -37.71 -1.62 25.80
N ALA A 574 -36.86 -0.62 26.07
CA ALA A 574 -36.79 0.60 25.28
C ALA A 574 -36.44 0.31 23.81
N ALA A 575 -35.52 -0.62 23.59
CA ALA A 575 -35.15 -1.07 22.25
C ALA A 575 -36.34 -1.71 21.51
N GLN A 576 -37.03 -2.66 22.15
CA GLN A 576 -38.22 -3.30 21.58
C GLN A 576 -39.28 -2.26 21.21
N LEU A 577 -39.54 -1.31 22.11
CA LEU A 577 -40.54 -0.28 21.90
C LEU A 577 -40.23 0.54 20.66
N LEU A 578 -39.01 1.09 20.56
CA LEU A 578 -38.60 1.88 19.40
C LEU A 578 -38.66 1.09 18.09
N ASN A 579 -38.25 -0.18 18.10
CA ASN A 579 -38.29 -1.03 16.92
C ASN A 579 -39.73 -1.32 16.44
N ARG A 580 -40.72 -1.33 17.33
CA ARG A 580 -42.11 -1.70 17.00
C ARG A 580 -43.02 -0.53 16.71
N ILE A 581 -42.84 0.60 17.39
CA ILE A 581 -43.75 1.77 17.24
C ILE A 581 -43.16 2.90 16.40
N THR A 582 -41.98 2.68 15.80
CA THR A 582 -41.31 3.66 14.95
C THR A 582 -40.73 2.97 13.72
N PHE A 583 -40.44 3.74 12.68
CA PHE A 583 -39.70 3.23 11.53
C PHE A 583 -38.19 3.07 11.79
N GLY A 584 -37.70 3.48 12.97
CA GLY A 584 -36.30 3.40 13.38
C GLY A 584 -35.92 4.42 14.46
N ALA A 585 -34.89 4.14 15.24
CA ALA A 585 -34.42 5.04 16.27
C ALA A 585 -33.65 6.25 15.70
N THR A 586 -33.70 7.39 16.41
CA THR A 586 -32.74 8.50 16.22
C THR A 586 -32.01 8.76 17.54
N PRO A 587 -30.83 9.39 17.53
CA PRO A 587 -30.12 9.73 18.77
C PRO A 587 -30.98 10.55 19.75
N GLU A 588 -31.77 11.47 19.22
CA GLU A 588 -32.66 12.33 20.00
C GLU A 588 -33.82 11.51 20.61
N LEU A 589 -34.37 10.55 19.85
CA LEU A 589 -35.47 9.72 20.31
C LEU A 589 -35.04 8.74 21.40
N ILE A 590 -33.85 8.14 21.26
CA ILE A 590 -33.26 7.29 22.31
C ILE A 590 -33.07 8.11 23.59
N LYS A 591 -32.52 9.33 23.47
CA LYS A 591 -32.33 10.22 24.61
C LYS A 591 -33.65 10.62 25.27
N GLU A 592 -34.67 10.93 24.47
CA GLU A 592 -36.01 11.27 24.96
C GLU A 592 -36.64 10.10 25.72
N LEU A 593 -36.64 8.90 25.12
CA LEU A 593 -37.15 7.68 25.75
C LEU A 593 -36.44 7.38 27.09
N ARG A 594 -35.11 7.48 27.14
CA ARG A 594 -34.34 7.29 28.37
C ARG A 594 -34.68 8.30 29.45
N SER A 595 -34.94 9.55 29.06
CA SER A 595 -35.31 10.62 29.99
C SER A 595 -36.74 10.47 30.52
N LEU A 596 -37.66 9.97 29.69
CA LEU A 596 -39.07 9.85 30.04
C LEU A 596 -39.41 8.53 30.75
N GLY A 597 -38.70 7.44 30.40
CA GLY A 597 -39.15 6.06 30.66
C GLY A 597 -40.08 5.57 29.53
N ALA A 598 -40.17 4.25 29.34
CA ALA A 598 -40.94 3.69 28.23
C ALA A 598 -42.45 3.95 28.42
N GLU A 599 -42.92 3.89 29.67
CA GLU A 599 -44.28 4.22 30.07
C GLU A 599 -44.77 5.60 29.61
N ALA A 600 -44.03 6.65 29.99
CA ALA A 600 -44.40 8.01 29.63
C ALA A 600 -44.22 8.28 28.13
N PHE A 601 -43.27 7.59 27.49
CA PHE A 601 -43.07 7.66 26.06
C PHE A 601 -44.24 7.04 25.27
N ILE A 602 -44.77 5.88 25.71
CA ILE A 602 -45.98 5.27 25.13
C ILE A 602 -47.13 6.28 25.17
N GLN A 603 -47.39 6.88 26.34
CA GLN A 603 -48.46 7.86 26.51
C GLN A 603 -48.31 9.09 25.61
N GLN A 604 -47.07 9.57 25.42
CA GLN A 604 -46.79 10.68 24.51
C GLN A 604 -47.07 10.30 23.05
N GLN A 605 -46.65 9.12 22.60
CA GLN A 605 -46.84 8.65 21.22
C GLN A 605 -48.31 8.35 20.89
N LEU A 606 -49.11 7.94 21.87
CA LEU A 606 -50.56 7.77 21.74
C LEU A 606 -51.31 9.12 21.60
N GLN A 607 -50.64 10.24 21.89
CA GLN A 607 -51.20 11.60 21.81
C GLN A 607 -50.36 12.48 20.87
N PRO A 608 -50.35 12.21 19.54
CA PRO A 608 -49.44 12.84 18.60
C PRO A 608 -49.59 14.36 18.50
N ASN A 609 -50.74 14.91 18.88
CA ASN A 609 -50.98 16.36 18.94
C ASN A 609 -50.11 17.07 19.99
N LEU A 610 -49.62 16.36 21.01
CA LEU A 610 -48.69 16.88 22.01
C LEU A 610 -47.24 16.91 21.51
N ILE A 611 -46.93 16.18 20.43
CA ILE A 611 -45.61 16.14 19.84
C ILE A 611 -45.50 17.26 18.81
N ASN A 612 -44.60 18.21 19.09
CA ASN A 612 -44.31 19.31 18.18
C ASN A 612 -43.47 18.83 17.00
N ASP A 613 -44.09 18.85 15.82
CA ASP A 613 -43.47 18.47 14.55
C ASP A 613 -43.55 19.59 13.49
N SER A 614 -43.76 20.83 13.94
CA SER A 614 -43.98 21.99 13.06
C SER A 614 -42.81 22.28 12.11
N ASP A 615 -41.57 22.11 12.57
CA ASP A 615 -40.37 22.27 11.74
C ASP A 615 -40.35 21.26 10.58
N PHE A 616 -40.74 20.01 10.85
CA PHE A 616 -40.85 18.98 9.83
C PHE A 616 -42.00 19.27 8.86
N GLU A 617 -43.18 19.67 9.33
CA GLU A 617 -44.30 20.01 8.45
C GLU A 617 -43.95 21.19 7.52
N ALA A 618 -43.22 22.19 8.01
CA ALA A 618 -42.73 23.31 7.19
C ALA A 618 -41.67 22.85 6.16
N TYR A 619 -40.76 21.96 6.56
CA TYR A 619 -39.79 21.34 5.66
C TYR A 619 -40.50 20.52 4.57
N LEU A 620 -41.45 19.68 4.96
CA LEU A 620 -42.23 18.81 4.08
C LEU A 620 -42.98 19.63 3.03
N ALA A 621 -43.69 20.69 3.47
CA ALA A 621 -44.40 21.59 2.57
C ALA A 621 -43.47 22.19 1.50
N ARG A 622 -42.27 22.63 1.89
CA ARG A 622 -41.28 23.22 0.97
C ARG A 622 -40.70 22.20 -0.01
N VAL A 623 -40.40 20.99 0.45
CA VAL A 623 -39.78 19.95 -0.37
C VAL A 623 -40.77 19.36 -1.36
N LEU A 624 -42.06 19.30 -1.00
CA LEU A 624 -43.13 18.78 -1.85
C LEU A 624 -43.81 19.85 -2.71
N GLU A 625 -43.57 21.15 -2.48
CA GLU A 625 -44.17 22.24 -3.27
C GLU A 625 -43.99 22.08 -4.79
N PRO A 626 -42.80 21.68 -5.31
CA PRO A 626 -42.61 21.53 -6.75
C PRO A 626 -43.35 20.33 -7.36
N GLU A 627 -43.86 19.40 -6.53
CA GLU A 627 -44.48 18.17 -6.99
C GLU A 627 -45.97 18.39 -7.28
N THR A 628 -46.30 18.54 -8.57
CA THR A 628 -47.67 18.76 -9.04
C THR A 628 -48.43 17.46 -9.29
N ASN A 629 -47.77 16.30 -9.24
CA ASN A 629 -48.44 15.00 -9.36
C ASN A 629 -48.82 14.48 -7.97
N ASP A 630 -50.12 14.38 -7.70
CA ASP A 630 -50.64 14.00 -6.39
C ASP A 630 -50.17 12.60 -5.93
N MET A 631 -49.97 11.64 -6.84
CA MET A 631 -49.44 10.32 -6.47
C MET A 631 -47.96 10.34 -6.11
N ILE A 632 -47.13 11.06 -6.88
CA ILE A 632 -45.72 11.21 -6.53
C ILE A 632 -45.60 11.97 -5.20
N LYS A 633 -46.43 13.00 -5.01
CA LYS A 633 -46.53 13.75 -3.76
C LYS A 633 -46.92 12.86 -2.59
N LEU A 634 -47.90 11.96 -2.75
CA LEU A 634 -48.29 10.98 -1.73
C LEU A 634 -47.13 10.04 -1.39
N GLN A 635 -46.47 9.45 -2.37
CA GLN A 635 -45.32 8.56 -2.17
C GLN A 635 -44.15 9.26 -1.45
N HIS A 636 -43.85 10.50 -1.85
CA HIS A 636 -42.81 11.30 -1.20
C HIS A 636 -43.21 11.69 0.22
N THR A 637 -44.49 12.02 0.45
CA THR A 637 -45.04 12.29 1.78
C THR A 637 -44.88 11.08 2.69
N GLN A 638 -45.26 9.89 2.23
CA GLN A 638 -45.13 8.64 3.01
C GLN A 638 -43.67 8.40 3.42
N ILE A 639 -42.73 8.50 2.48
CA ILE A 639 -41.30 8.32 2.74
C ILE A 639 -40.79 9.39 3.73
N ALA A 640 -41.16 10.66 3.53
CA ALA A 640 -40.70 11.76 4.38
C ALA A 640 -41.24 11.65 5.81
N ARG A 641 -42.52 11.32 5.98
CA ARG A 641 -43.15 11.12 7.29
C ARG A 641 -42.51 9.95 8.02
N ALA A 642 -42.36 8.81 7.36
CA ALA A 642 -41.66 7.66 7.94
C ALA A 642 -40.23 8.04 8.36
N SER A 643 -39.51 8.82 7.55
CA SER A 643 -38.09 9.14 7.77
C SER A 643 -37.82 10.27 8.79
N TYR A 644 -38.71 11.25 8.94
CA TYR A 644 -38.38 12.50 9.66
C TYR A 644 -39.39 12.93 10.71
N SER A 645 -40.64 12.43 10.65
CA SER A 645 -41.67 12.78 11.64
C SER A 645 -41.23 12.37 13.05
N LYS A 646 -41.58 13.18 14.05
CA LYS A 646 -41.47 12.81 15.47
C LYS A 646 -42.68 12.01 15.96
N ARG A 647 -43.81 12.09 15.25
CA ARG A 647 -45.08 11.41 15.57
C ARG A 647 -45.05 9.97 15.06
N GLN A 648 -44.08 9.19 15.49
CA GLN A 648 -43.75 7.91 14.84
C GLN A 648 -44.88 6.88 14.91
N LEU A 649 -45.51 6.70 16.07
CA LEU A 649 -46.64 5.76 16.19
C LEU A 649 -47.80 6.15 15.26
N LEU A 650 -48.06 7.46 15.10
CA LEU A 650 -49.07 7.95 14.16
C LEU A 650 -48.74 7.56 12.72
N GLU A 651 -47.48 7.70 12.29
CA GLU A 651 -47.09 7.37 10.91
C GLU A 651 -47.07 5.85 10.65
N VAL A 652 -46.67 5.04 11.65
CA VAL A 652 -46.76 3.57 11.59
C VAL A 652 -48.21 3.13 11.45
N MET A 653 -49.11 3.69 12.27
CA MET A 653 -50.54 3.37 12.21
C MET A 653 -51.21 3.90 10.94
N THR A 654 -50.79 5.07 10.44
CA THR A 654 -51.27 5.58 9.14
C THR A 654 -50.94 4.60 8.01
N TRP A 655 -49.70 4.10 7.99
CA TRP A 655 -49.30 3.08 7.01
C TRP A 655 -50.07 1.76 7.19
N PHE A 656 -50.30 1.34 8.44
CA PHE A 656 -51.10 0.15 8.72
C PHE A 656 -52.51 0.26 8.16
N TRP A 657 -53.19 1.40 8.36
CA TRP A 657 -54.55 1.59 7.86
C TRP A 657 -54.62 1.74 6.35
N GLU A 658 -53.67 2.45 5.75
CA GLU A 658 -53.48 2.50 4.30
C GLU A 658 -53.35 1.08 3.71
N ASN A 659 -52.54 0.24 4.37
CA ASN A 659 -52.32 -1.12 3.94
C ASN A 659 -53.53 -2.04 4.20
N HIS A 660 -54.27 -1.80 5.29
CA HIS A 660 -55.46 -2.56 5.64
C HIS A 660 -56.62 -2.28 4.67
N PHE A 661 -56.84 -1.03 4.31
CA PHE A 661 -57.85 -0.59 3.34
C PHE A 661 -57.22 -0.34 1.95
N ASN A 662 -56.33 -1.24 1.53
CA ASN A 662 -55.50 -1.05 0.35
C ASN A 662 -56.31 -0.78 -0.93
N THR A 663 -55.90 0.25 -1.67
CA THR A 663 -56.43 0.57 -3.00
C THR A 663 -55.31 0.56 -4.05
N ASP A 664 -55.56 -0.05 -5.21
CA ASP A 664 -54.59 -0.04 -6.32
C ASP A 664 -54.81 1.17 -7.22
N ARG A 665 -53.85 2.09 -7.19
CA ARG A 665 -53.81 3.27 -8.07
C ARG A 665 -53.92 2.93 -9.56
N SER A 666 -53.49 1.74 -9.98
CA SER A 666 -53.59 1.30 -11.37
C SER A 666 -55.05 1.14 -11.85
N LYS A 667 -55.97 0.84 -10.92
CA LYS A 667 -57.39 0.62 -11.22
C LYS A 667 -58.26 1.86 -11.03
N THR A 668 -57.91 2.75 -10.09
CA THR A 668 -58.66 3.99 -9.83
C THR A 668 -58.45 5.05 -10.92
N GLY A 669 -57.27 5.05 -11.57
CA GLY A 669 -56.93 5.90 -12.72
C GLY A 669 -56.78 7.40 -12.43
N ASN A 670 -56.99 7.84 -11.18
CA ASN A 670 -57.03 9.22 -10.72
C ASN A 670 -56.35 9.34 -9.36
N ASP A 671 -56.07 10.56 -8.91
CA ASP A 671 -55.35 10.79 -7.66
C ASP A 671 -56.34 10.95 -6.47
N PHE A 672 -56.91 9.83 -6.00
CA PHE A 672 -57.85 9.80 -4.88
C PHE A 672 -57.20 9.36 -3.57
N GLU A 673 -56.14 8.57 -3.68
CA GLU A 673 -55.40 7.92 -2.62
C GLU A 673 -54.77 8.95 -1.66
N LEU A 674 -54.41 10.14 -2.16
CA LEU A 674 -53.88 11.20 -1.29
C LEU A 674 -54.93 11.70 -0.29
N ALA A 675 -56.18 11.86 -0.72
CA ALA A 675 -57.26 12.31 0.15
C ALA A 675 -57.65 11.20 1.15
N GLU A 676 -57.69 9.95 0.67
CA GLU A 676 -57.94 8.76 1.48
C GLU A 676 -56.86 8.58 2.57
N ASN A 677 -55.58 8.63 2.20
CA ASN A 677 -54.47 8.55 3.14
C ASN A 677 -54.50 9.65 4.22
N ASN A 678 -54.84 10.89 3.83
CA ASN A 678 -55.00 11.98 4.79
C ASN A 678 -56.14 11.73 5.78
N ALA A 679 -57.24 11.12 5.34
CA ALA A 679 -58.34 10.72 6.21
C ALA A 679 -57.91 9.59 7.15
N PHE A 680 -57.21 8.57 6.65
CA PHE A 680 -56.64 7.51 7.50
C PHE A 680 -55.70 8.07 8.54
N ARG A 681 -54.80 9.00 8.16
CA ARG A 681 -53.90 9.65 9.11
C ARG A 681 -54.65 10.45 10.18
N ALA A 682 -55.74 11.14 9.83
CA ALA A 682 -56.53 11.91 10.78
C ALA A 682 -57.22 11.02 11.83
N HIS A 683 -57.59 9.79 11.45
CA HIS A 683 -58.30 8.84 12.31
C HIS A 683 -57.43 7.67 12.80
N ALA A 684 -56.12 7.68 12.54
CA ALA A 684 -55.24 6.52 12.73
C ALA A 684 -55.16 6.00 14.18
N LEU A 685 -55.38 6.87 15.17
CA LEU A 685 -55.46 6.54 16.60
C LEU A 685 -56.87 6.76 17.19
N GLY A 686 -57.86 7.03 16.32
CA GLY A 686 -59.22 7.36 16.68
C GLY A 686 -60.13 6.13 16.78
N ARG A 687 -61.34 6.21 16.22
CA ARG A 687 -62.30 5.09 16.15
C ARG A 687 -62.11 4.27 14.87
N PHE A 688 -62.22 2.94 14.98
CA PHE A 688 -62.21 2.08 13.80
C PHE A 688 -63.37 2.39 12.85
N ARG A 689 -64.54 2.76 13.39
CA ARG A 689 -65.70 3.14 12.59
C ARG A 689 -65.45 4.34 11.67
N ASP A 690 -64.64 5.30 12.11
CA ASP A 690 -64.29 6.48 11.30
C ASP A 690 -63.31 6.11 10.17
N LEU A 691 -62.37 5.22 10.44
CA LEU A 691 -61.47 4.65 9.43
C LEU A 691 -62.26 3.85 8.38
N LEU A 692 -63.20 3.03 8.83
CA LEU A 692 -64.10 2.26 7.98
C LEU A 692 -64.98 3.19 7.13
N ASP A 693 -65.48 4.30 7.71
CA ASP A 693 -66.24 5.32 6.98
C ASP A 693 -65.41 5.98 5.87
N ALA A 694 -64.19 6.40 6.24
CA ALA A 694 -63.25 7.05 5.33
C ALA A 694 -62.96 6.16 4.11
N SER A 695 -62.74 4.86 4.32
CA SER A 695 -62.57 3.90 3.24
C SER A 695 -63.87 3.68 2.45
N ALA A 696 -65.00 3.44 3.11
CA ALA A 696 -66.27 3.12 2.44
C ALA A 696 -66.78 4.24 1.52
N LYS A 697 -66.52 5.49 1.88
CA LYS A 697 -66.88 6.68 1.09
C LYS A 697 -65.74 7.18 0.21
N SER A 698 -64.56 6.57 0.26
CA SER A 698 -63.43 6.96 -0.57
C SER A 698 -63.71 6.70 -2.05
N PRO A 699 -63.53 7.70 -2.93
CA PRO A 699 -63.56 7.47 -4.36
C PRO A 699 -62.54 6.43 -4.85
N ALA A 700 -61.39 6.29 -4.17
CA ALA A 700 -60.39 5.28 -4.50
C ALA A 700 -60.99 3.88 -4.29
N MET A 701 -61.54 3.59 -3.11
CA MET A 701 -62.13 2.31 -2.75
C MET A 701 -63.35 1.96 -3.63
N LEU A 702 -64.26 2.92 -3.85
CA LEU A 702 -65.47 2.72 -4.68
C LEU A 702 -65.16 2.39 -6.14
N LEU A 703 -64.04 2.89 -6.67
CA LEU A 703 -63.55 2.55 -8.01
C LEU A 703 -62.77 1.23 -7.98
N PHE A 704 -61.88 1.04 -7.00
CA PHE A 704 -61.03 -0.14 -6.90
C PHE A 704 -61.83 -1.44 -6.75
N LEU A 705 -62.95 -1.42 -6.01
CA LEU A 705 -63.81 -2.60 -5.83
C LEU A 705 -65.09 -2.55 -6.68
N ASP A 706 -65.14 -1.65 -7.67
CA ASP A 706 -66.24 -1.52 -8.64
C ASP A 706 -67.62 -1.23 -8.03
N ASN A 707 -67.68 -0.74 -6.79
CA ASN A 707 -68.96 -0.41 -6.14
C ASN A 707 -69.69 0.75 -6.82
N HIS A 708 -68.96 1.66 -7.48
CA HIS A 708 -69.57 2.74 -8.29
C HIS A 708 -70.51 2.23 -9.40
N GLN A 709 -70.39 0.95 -9.80
CA GLN A 709 -71.24 0.27 -10.76
C GLN A 709 -72.44 -0.44 -10.11
N SER A 710 -72.42 -0.63 -8.79
CA SER A 710 -73.47 -1.30 -8.01
C SER A 710 -74.79 -0.54 -8.08
N GLN A 711 -75.84 -1.21 -8.54
CA GLN A 711 -77.17 -0.62 -8.72
C GLN A 711 -78.27 -1.64 -8.42
N LYS A 712 -79.47 -1.17 -8.13
CA LYS A 712 -80.62 -1.98 -7.66
C LYS A 712 -80.86 -3.27 -8.45
N LEU A 713 -80.75 -3.22 -9.78
CA LEU A 713 -81.01 -4.37 -10.66
C LEU A 713 -79.78 -5.27 -10.89
N ALA A 714 -78.59 -4.82 -10.47
CA ALA A 714 -77.34 -5.56 -10.54
C ALA A 714 -76.42 -5.14 -9.37
N PRO A 715 -76.74 -5.54 -8.12
CA PRO A 715 -75.87 -5.30 -6.98
C PRO A 715 -74.50 -5.94 -7.20
N ASN A 716 -73.43 -5.19 -6.96
CA ASN A 716 -72.07 -5.69 -7.10
C ASN A 716 -71.58 -6.29 -5.77
N GLU A 717 -71.41 -7.60 -5.72
CA GLU A 717 -70.97 -8.31 -4.51
C GLU A 717 -69.48 -8.13 -4.20
N ASN A 718 -68.67 -7.61 -5.12
CA ASN A 718 -67.22 -7.53 -4.93
C ASN A 718 -66.86 -6.67 -3.70
N TYR A 719 -67.33 -5.42 -3.66
CA TYR A 719 -67.10 -4.56 -2.49
C TYR A 719 -67.73 -5.12 -1.21
N ALA A 720 -68.94 -5.67 -1.29
CA ALA A 720 -69.63 -6.26 -0.13
C ALA A 720 -68.85 -7.45 0.46
N ARG A 721 -68.26 -8.27 -0.40
CA ARG A 721 -67.37 -9.36 -0.01
C ARG A 721 -66.14 -8.79 0.67
N GLU A 722 -65.32 -7.98 0.00
CA GLU A 722 -64.07 -7.50 0.61
C GLU A 722 -64.29 -6.68 1.88
N LEU A 723 -65.38 -5.90 1.95
CA LEU A 723 -65.78 -5.17 3.15
C LEU A 723 -65.95 -6.13 4.34
N MET A 724 -66.58 -7.28 4.15
CA MET A 724 -66.76 -8.28 5.22
C MET A 724 -65.52 -9.17 5.40
N GLU A 725 -64.94 -9.70 4.32
CA GLU A 725 -63.89 -10.72 4.40
C GLU A 725 -62.51 -10.12 4.75
N LEU A 726 -62.17 -8.94 4.23
CA LEU A 726 -60.81 -8.40 4.33
C LEU A 726 -60.71 -7.15 5.21
N HIS A 727 -61.70 -6.27 5.14
CA HIS A 727 -61.70 -5.00 5.87
C HIS A 727 -62.34 -5.08 7.26
N THR A 728 -63.15 -6.09 7.55
CA THR A 728 -63.85 -6.19 8.84
C THR A 728 -63.75 -7.58 9.46
N LEU A 729 -64.68 -8.48 9.19
CA LEU A 729 -64.86 -9.74 9.93
C LEU A 729 -63.70 -10.71 9.78
N GLY A 730 -62.97 -10.70 8.67
CA GLY A 730 -62.05 -11.77 8.32
C GLY A 730 -62.77 -12.91 7.57
N VAL A 731 -62.03 -13.69 6.78
CA VAL A 731 -62.58 -14.79 5.98
C VAL A 731 -63.30 -15.82 6.86
N ASP A 732 -64.51 -16.22 6.45
CA ASP A 732 -65.34 -17.24 7.08
C ASP A 732 -65.72 -16.97 8.56
N ASN A 733 -65.75 -15.70 8.99
CA ASN A 733 -65.93 -15.33 10.40
C ASN A 733 -67.35 -14.87 10.76
N GLY A 734 -68.35 -15.75 10.55
CA GLY A 734 -69.70 -15.57 11.08
C GLY A 734 -70.72 -14.87 10.17
N TYR A 735 -70.40 -14.68 8.88
CA TYR A 735 -71.32 -14.24 7.83
C TYR A 735 -71.59 -15.37 6.83
N THR A 736 -72.65 -15.24 6.03
CA THR A 736 -73.05 -16.20 4.99
C THR A 736 -72.98 -15.57 3.59
N THR A 737 -73.05 -16.39 2.54
CA THR A 737 -73.19 -15.88 1.17
C THR A 737 -74.43 -15.00 1.00
N LYS A 738 -75.50 -15.25 1.79
CA LYS A 738 -76.69 -14.41 1.78
C LYS A 738 -76.38 -13.01 2.33
N ASP A 739 -75.59 -12.91 3.40
CA ASP A 739 -75.19 -11.63 3.95
C ASP A 739 -74.39 -10.81 2.93
N ILE A 740 -73.53 -11.45 2.13
CA ILE A 740 -72.78 -10.76 1.04
C ILE A 740 -73.76 -10.13 0.04
N ALA A 741 -74.76 -10.89 -0.42
CA ALA A 741 -75.75 -10.38 -1.35
C ALA A 741 -76.59 -9.24 -0.76
N GLU A 742 -76.97 -9.33 0.52
CA GLU A 742 -77.74 -8.29 1.21
C GLU A 742 -76.90 -7.02 1.44
N VAL A 743 -75.63 -7.15 1.83
CA VAL A 743 -74.68 -6.03 1.92
C VAL A 743 -74.47 -5.39 0.54
N ALA A 744 -74.35 -6.19 -0.53
CA ALA A 744 -74.25 -5.66 -1.89
C ALA A 744 -75.48 -4.81 -2.26
N ARG A 745 -76.69 -5.25 -1.86
CA ARG A 745 -77.94 -4.47 -2.03
C ARG A 745 -77.89 -3.17 -1.23
N VAL A 746 -77.39 -3.20 0.02
CA VAL A 746 -77.24 -2.00 0.88
C VAL A 746 -76.38 -0.93 0.20
N PHE A 747 -75.26 -1.32 -0.41
CA PHE A 747 -74.33 -0.36 -1.00
C PHE A 747 -74.65 0.06 -2.45
N THR A 748 -75.76 -0.41 -3.03
CA THR A 748 -76.21 0.06 -4.35
C THR A 748 -76.44 1.58 -4.36
N GLY A 749 -76.05 2.25 -5.44
CA GLY A 749 -76.21 3.70 -5.57
C GLY A 749 -75.11 4.55 -4.91
N TRP A 750 -74.23 3.96 -4.10
CA TRP A 750 -72.98 4.62 -3.66
C TRP A 750 -72.02 4.69 -4.85
N ARG A 751 -71.57 5.88 -5.21
CA ARG A 751 -70.77 6.10 -6.43
C ARG A 751 -69.81 7.26 -6.29
N VAL A 752 -69.04 7.45 -7.35
CA VAL A 752 -68.21 8.64 -7.55
C VAL A 752 -68.89 9.57 -8.55
N ALA A 753 -69.11 10.83 -8.17
CA ALA A 753 -69.59 11.89 -9.06
C ALA A 753 -68.79 13.18 -8.80
N ASN A 754 -68.37 13.87 -9.87
CA ASN A 754 -67.50 15.06 -9.76
C ASN A 754 -66.26 14.84 -8.88
N ARG A 755 -65.64 13.65 -8.97
CA ARG A 755 -64.46 13.25 -8.18
C ARG A 755 -64.70 13.12 -6.66
N LEU A 756 -65.95 13.13 -6.21
CA LEU A 756 -66.34 13.00 -4.81
C LEU A 756 -67.30 11.82 -4.63
N PHE A 757 -67.45 11.39 -3.38
CA PHE A 757 -68.55 10.51 -2.97
C PHE A 757 -69.90 11.13 -3.33
N ASP A 758 -70.80 10.31 -3.87
CA ASP A 758 -72.18 10.68 -4.16
C ASP A 758 -73.10 9.49 -3.95
N PHE A 759 -74.29 9.76 -3.41
CA PHE A 759 -75.35 8.76 -3.29
C PHE A 759 -76.44 9.05 -4.33
N ALA A 760 -76.77 8.05 -5.15
CA ALA A 760 -77.79 8.13 -6.18
C ALA A 760 -79.05 7.31 -5.79
N PRO A 761 -80.08 7.93 -5.17
CA PRO A 761 -81.26 7.21 -4.69
C PRO A 761 -81.98 6.41 -5.78
N TRP A 762 -82.01 6.91 -7.01
CA TRP A 762 -82.65 6.22 -8.14
C TRP A 762 -81.93 4.94 -8.60
N ARG A 763 -80.68 4.74 -8.18
CA ARG A 763 -79.91 3.50 -8.41
C ARG A 763 -79.90 2.58 -7.18
N HIS A 764 -80.42 3.02 -6.03
CA HIS A 764 -80.38 2.27 -4.78
C HIS A 764 -81.55 1.28 -4.67
N ASP A 765 -81.27 0.08 -4.18
CA ASP A 765 -82.29 -0.87 -3.77
C ASP A 765 -82.85 -0.49 -2.40
N ASP A 766 -83.95 0.24 -2.40
CA ASP A 766 -84.59 0.72 -1.17
C ASP A 766 -85.48 -0.32 -0.44
N GLY A 767 -85.43 -1.60 -0.86
CA GLY A 767 -86.14 -2.68 -0.18
C GLY A 767 -85.56 -3.01 1.21
N GLU A 768 -86.32 -3.74 2.02
CA GLU A 768 -85.84 -4.30 3.29
C GLU A 768 -84.71 -5.32 3.02
N LYS A 769 -83.72 -5.35 3.92
CA LYS A 769 -82.53 -6.21 3.84
C LYS A 769 -82.25 -6.80 5.21
N ILE A 770 -81.64 -7.98 5.24
CA ILE A 770 -81.25 -8.64 6.49
C ILE A 770 -79.74 -8.90 6.42
N VAL A 771 -78.97 -8.26 7.29
CA VAL A 771 -77.51 -8.37 7.34
C VAL A 771 -77.11 -8.84 8.73
N LEU A 772 -76.41 -9.97 8.82
CA LEU A 772 -75.97 -10.60 10.09
C LEU A 772 -77.12 -10.74 11.11
N GLY A 773 -78.31 -11.08 10.61
CA GLY A 773 -79.52 -11.23 11.43
C GLY A 773 -80.19 -9.91 11.86
N GLN A 774 -79.66 -8.74 11.50
CA GLN A 774 -80.25 -7.43 11.75
C GLN A 774 -81.06 -6.96 10.54
N THR A 775 -82.23 -6.39 10.79
CA THR A 775 -83.09 -5.81 9.74
C THR A 775 -82.64 -4.39 9.41
N ILE A 776 -82.26 -4.15 8.16
CA ILE A 776 -82.08 -2.81 7.61
C ILE A 776 -83.42 -2.39 6.96
N PRO A 777 -84.12 -1.37 7.51
CA PRO A 777 -85.48 -1.04 7.07
C PRO A 777 -85.54 -0.63 5.60
N ALA A 778 -86.65 -0.94 4.93
CA ALA A 778 -86.97 -0.33 3.64
C ALA A 778 -87.09 1.19 3.78
N GLY A 779 -86.66 1.96 2.77
CA GLY A 779 -86.65 3.43 2.85
C GLY A 779 -85.41 4.04 3.52
N SER A 780 -84.44 3.22 3.95
CA SER A 780 -83.26 3.69 4.69
C SER A 780 -82.24 4.43 3.80
N GLY A 781 -82.22 4.17 2.48
CA GLY A 781 -81.30 4.85 1.57
C GLY A 781 -79.83 4.81 2.02
N LEU A 782 -79.19 5.99 2.09
CA LEU A 782 -77.81 6.14 2.54
C LEU A 782 -77.61 5.66 3.98
N GLU A 783 -78.57 5.94 4.88
CA GLU A 783 -78.53 5.59 6.29
C GLU A 783 -78.45 4.08 6.50
N GLY A 784 -79.04 3.28 5.60
CA GLY A 784 -78.93 1.83 5.65
C GLY A 784 -77.49 1.34 5.47
N GLY A 785 -76.67 2.07 4.69
CA GLY A 785 -75.23 1.83 4.57
C GLY A 785 -74.49 2.17 5.86
N GLU A 786 -74.80 3.30 6.48
CA GLU A 786 -74.22 3.68 7.77
C GLU A 786 -74.51 2.65 8.86
N GLN A 787 -75.74 2.15 8.93
CA GLN A 787 -76.16 1.10 9.86
C GLN A 787 -75.37 -0.21 9.66
N VAL A 788 -75.06 -0.58 8.43
CA VAL A 788 -74.23 -1.76 8.15
C VAL A 788 -72.78 -1.51 8.54
N LEU A 789 -72.23 -0.31 8.29
CA LEU A 789 -70.88 0.02 8.75
C LEU A 789 -70.78 0.02 10.28
N ASP A 790 -71.80 0.51 11.00
CA ASP A 790 -71.88 0.43 12.47
C ASP A 790 -71.91 -1.03 12.96
N LEU A 791 -72.74 -1.85 12.31
CA LEU A 791 -72.86 -3.27 12.63
C LEU A 791 -71.54 -4.01 12.41
N LEU A 792 -70.83 -3.73 11.31
CA LEU A 792 -69.55 -4.37 11.03
C LEU A 792 -68.44 -3.87 11.95
N ALA A 793 -68.38 -2.57 12.25
CA ALA A 793 -67.36 -1.99 13.12
C ALA A 793 -67.45 -2.50 14.57
N SER A 794 -68.66 -2.80 15.05
CA SER A 794 -68.92 -3.31 16.40
C SER A 794 -68.92 -4.84 16.51
N HIS A 795 -68.78 -5.56 15.38
CA HIS A 795 -68.88 -7.01 15.38
C HIS A 795 -67.66 -7.68 16.05
N PRO A 796 -67.83 -8.71 16.91
CA PRO A 796 -66.72 -9.40 17.55
C PRO A 796 -65.69 -10.01 16.58
N GLY A 797 -66.15 -10.45 15.41
CA GLY A 797 -65.30 -10.92 14.33
C GLY A 797 -64.32 -9.85 13.83
N THR A 798 -64.80 -8.61 13.70
CA THR A 798 -63.99 -7.45 13.32
C THR A 798 -62.93 -7.14 14.35
N ALA A 799 -63.33 -7.08 15.63
CA ALA A 799 -62.38 -6.88 16.73
C ALA A 799 -61.23 -7.91 16.68
N ARG A 800 -61.56 -9.19 16.48
CA ARG A 800 -60.56 -10.27 16.39
C ARG A 800 -59.67 -10.16 15.16
N HIS A 801 -60.25 -9.85 14.00
CA HIS A 801 -59.49 -9.67 12.75
C HIS A 801 -58.50 -8.52 12.86
N ILE A 802 -58.97 -7.33 13.25
CA ILE A 802 -58.11 -6.15 13.40
C ILE A 802 -57.02 -6.39 14.46
N CYS A 803 -57.38 -6.97 15.61
CA CYS A 803 -56.41 -7.30 16.65
C CYS A 803 -55.36 -8.33 16.21
N SER A 804 -55.74 -9.32 15.40
CA SER A 804 -54.77 -10.26 14.85
C SER A 804 -53.72 -9.55 13.97
N LYS A 805 -54.14 -8.58 13.14
CA LYS A 805 -53.24 -7.78 12.30
C LYS A 805 -52.40 -6.80 13.12
N LEU A 806 -52.95 -6.14 14.14
CA LEU A 806 -52.20 -5.24 15.02
C LEU A 806 -51.15 -5.97 15.85
N LEU A 807 -51.47 -7.14 16.39
CA LEU A 807 -50.49 -7.99 17.07
C LEU A 807 -49.44 -8.52 16.10
N MET A 808 -49.82 -8.80 14.85
CA MET A 808 -48.87 -9.19 13.81
C MET A 808 -47.88 -8.07 13.47
N LEU A 809 -48.34 -6.83 13.42
CA LEU A 809 -47.51 -5.64 13.21
C LEU A 809 -46.57 -5.42 14.41
N LEU A 810 -47.10 -5.38 15.62
CA LEU A 810 -46.41 -4.84 16.80
C LEU A 810 -45.70 -5.89 17.66
N VAL A 811 -46.07 -7.18 17.56
CA VAL A 811 -45.57 -8.22 18.48
C VAL A 811 -44.82 -9.33 17.74
N THR A 812 -45.51 -10.08 16.87
CA THR A 812 -44.97 -11.32 16.29
C THR A 812 -45.73 -11.77 15.04
N ASP A 813 -45.07 -12.43 14.09
CA ASP A 813 -45.71 -12.95 12.87
C ASP A 813 -46.85 -13.94 13.14
N GLN A 814 -46.88 -14.58 14.30
CA GLN A 814 -47.84 -15.62 14.67
C GLN A 814 -48.46 -15.33 16.04
N PRO A 815 -49.38 -14.36 16.14
CA PRO A 815 -49.98 -13.99 17.42
C PRO A 815 -50.82 -15.12 17.98
N VAL A 816 -50.63 -15.43 19.27
CA VAL A 816 -51.38 -16.49 19.94
C VAL A 816 -52.82 -16.06 20.22
N GLU A 817 -53.74 -17.01 20.16
CA GLU A 817 -55.18 -16.80 20.34
C GLU A 817 -55.53 -16.03 21.62
N ALA A 818 -54.84 -16.29 22.74
CA ALA A 818 -55.08 -15.58 24.00
C ALA A 818 -54.79 -14.07 23.90
N SER A 819 -53.76 -13.67 23.15
CA SER A 819 -53.43 -12.25 22.93
C SER A 819 -54.45 -11.59 22.00
N VAL A 820 -54.87 -12.31 20.95
CA VAL A 820 -55.92 -11.84 20.03
C VAL A 820 -57.24 -11.62 20.76
N ALA A 821 -57.65 -12.57 21.61
CA ALA A 821 -58.86 -12.45 22.41
C ALA A 821 -58.78 -11.29 23.42
N SER A 822 -57.63 -11.08 24.07
CA SER A 822 -57.44 -9.96 24.99
C SER A 822 -57.57 -8.61 24.26
N CYS A 823 -56.85 -8.44 23.16
CA CYS A 823 -56.94 -7.22 22.34
C CYS A 823 -58.38 -7.00 21.83
N ALA A 824 -59.06 -8.06 21.38
CA ALA A 824 -60.43 -7.94 20.87
C ALA A 824 -61.43 -7.51 21.96
N ASN A 825 -61.21 -7.92 23.20
CA ASN A 825 -62.01 -7.44 24.33
C ASN A 825 -61.80 -5.94 24.56
N ASP A 826 -60.56 -5.44 24.51
CA ASP A 826 -60.25 -4.02 24.64
C ASP A 826 -60.87 -3.22 23.49
N PHE A 827 -60.78 -3.75 22.26
CA PHE A 827 -61.38 -3.13 21.07
C PHE A 827 -62.89 -2.94 21.22
N ILE A 828 -63.59 -3.96 21.73
CA ILE A 828 -65.04 -3.89 21.96
C ILE A 828 -65.37 -2.97 23.15
N ALA A 829 -64.59 -3.05 24.23
CA ALA A 829 -64.82 -2.25 25.44
C ALA A 829 -64.74 -0.75 25.18
N HIS A 830 -63.89 -0.33 24.23
CA HIS A 830 -63.65 1.07 23.89
C HIS A 830 -64.35 1.53 22.58
N ALA A 831 -65.30 0.75 22.04
CA ALA A 831 -65.90 1.03 20.72
C ALA A 831 -66.58 2.40 20.56
N ASP A 832 -67.04 2.97 21.69
CA ASP A 832 -67.71 4.28 21.75
C ASP A 832 -66.77 5.43 22.11
N GLU A 833 -65.47 5.17 22.35
CA GLU A 833 -64.49 6.20 22.72
C GLU A 833 -63.78 6.78 21.48
N ASP A 834 -63.60 8.10 21.43
CA ASP A 834 -62.94 8.79 20.30
C ASP A 834 -61.48 8.34 20.08
N ASN A 835 -60.85 7.72 21.07
CA ASN A 835 -59.48 7.21 21.06
C ASN A 835 -59.42 5.66 21.15
N GLN A 836 -60.47 4.96 20.70
CA GLN A 836 -60.57 3.50 20.73
C GLN A 836 -59.27 2.79 20.31
N ILE A 837 -58.72 3.13 19.14
CA ILE A 837 -57.51 2.48 18.62
C ILE A 837 -56.30 2.79 19.51
N ALA A 838 -56.18 4.01 20.04
CA ALA A 838 -55.13 4.33 21.00
C ALA A 838 -55.19 3.44 22.26
N GLN A 839 -56.39 3.20 22.81
CA GLN A 839 -56.58 2.30 23.97
C GLN A 839 -56.18 0.86 23.64
N VAL A 840 -56.56 0.36 22.46
CA VAL A 840 -56.19 -0.98 22.00
C VAL A 840 -54.67 -1.12 21.87
N LEU A 841 -54.01 -0.14 21.26
CA LEU A 841 -52.56 -0.11 21.12
C LEU A 841 -51.89 -0.05 22.49
N GLU A 842 -52.41 0.75 23.42
CA GLU A 842 -51.93 0.79 24.79
C GLU A 842 -52.00 -0.58 25.47
N GLY A 843 -53.13 -1.29 25.35
CA GLY A 843 -53.29 -2.66 25.87
C GLY A 843 -52.27 -3.63 25.28
N ILE A 844 -52.01 -3.56 23.97
CA ILE A 844 -50.99 -4.38 23.30
C ILE A 844 -49.59 -4.07 23.83
N LEU A 845 -49.20 -2.79 23.85
CA LEU A 845 -47.84 -2.36 24.22
C LEU A 845 -47.51 -2.66 25.69
N ARG A 846 -48.54 -2.74 26.55
CA ARG A 846 -48.41 -3.13 27.97
C ARG A 846 -48.54 -4.62 28.21
N SER A 847 -48.87 -5.40 27.19
CA SER A 847 -49.13 -6.82 27.35
C SER A 847 -47.85 -7.61 27.61
N GLN A 848 -48.00 -8.76 28.29
CA GLN A 848 -46.90 -9.69 28.48
C GLN A 848 -46.32 -10.17 27.14
N ALA A 849 -47.17 -10.32 26.11
CA ALA A 849 -46.77 -10.76 24.78
C ALA A 849 -45.80 -9.76 24.11
N PHE A 850 -46.03 -8.45 24.27
CA PHE A 850 -45.12 -7.42 23.74
C PHE A 850 -43.77 -7.41 24.47
N SER A 851 -43.79 -7.57 25.78
CA SER A 851 -42.58 -7.59 26.63
C SER A 851 -41.75 -8.89 26.57
N ASP A 852 -42.26 -9.94 25.93
CA ASP A 852 -41.58 -11.23 25.88
C ASP A 852 -40.28 -11.11 25.06
N THR A 853 -39.15 -11.48 25.66
CA THR A 853 -37.83 -11.42 25.01
C THR A 853 -37.73 -12.31 23.76
N SER A 854 -38.58 -13.34 23.63
CA SER A 854 -38.66 -14.15 22.39
C SER A 854 -39.25 -13.37 21.21
N ASN A 855 -39.89 -12.23 21.47
CA ASN A 855 -40.43 -11.31 20.47
C ASN A 855 -39.50 -10.14 20.13
N PHE A 856 -38.30 -10.11 20.72
CA PHE A 856 -37.26 -9.14 20.38
C PHE A 856 -36.49 -9.57 19.13
N HIS A 857 -36.35 -8.67 18.15
CA HIS A 857 -35.62 -8.94 16.90
C HIS A 857 -36.05 -10.23 16.16
N ASN A 858 -37.33 -10.59 16.23
CA ASN A 858 -37.83 -11.83 15.63
C ASN A 858 -38.67 -11.62 14.37
N LYS A 859 -38.90 -10.37 13.94
CA LYS A 859 -39.61 -10.03 12.70
C LYS A 859 -38.66 -9.39 11.70
N VAL A 860 -38.89 -9.64 10.41
CA VAL A 860 -38.13 -9.00 9.33
C VAL A 860 -38.79 -7.67 8.98
N LYS A 861 -37.99 -6.61 8.92
CA LYS A 861 -38.45 -5.29 8.47
C LYS A 861 -39.00 -5.37 7.04
N ILE A 862 -40.18 -4.85 6.78
CA ILE A 862 -40.68 -4.65 5.40
C ILE A 862 -39.81 -3.60 4.67
N PRO A 863 -39.86 -3.50 3.33
CA PRO A 863 -39.00 -2.58 2.59
C PRO A 863 -39.09 -1.11 3.05
N LEU A 864 -40.28 -0.63 3.40
CA LEU A 864 -40.46 0.74 3.91
C LEU A 864 -39.77 0.96 5.27
N GLU A 865 -39.88 0.01 6.20
CA GLU A 865 -39.19 0.04 7.50
C GLU A 865 -37.68 -0.01 7.34
N PHE A 866 -37.17 -0.91 6.50
CA PHE A 866 -35.74 -1.04 6.25
C PHE A 866 -35.11 0.26 5.72
N VAL A 867 -35.78 0.88 4.75
CA VAL A 867 -35.33 2.11 4.09
C VAL A 867 -35.45 3.31 5.02
N SER A 868 -36.60 3.47 5.68
CA SER A 868 -36.86 4.62 6.55
C SER A 868 -36.02 4.54 7.83
N GLY A 869 -35.81 3.35 8.38
CA GLY A 869 -34.93 3.14 9.54
C GLY A 869 -33.50 3.59 9.27
N LEU A 870 -32.96 3.29 8.08
CA LEU A 870 -31.64 3.74 7.67
C LEU A 870 -31.55 5.27 7.65
N PHE A 871 -32.57 5.95 7.10
CA PHE A 871 -32.61 7.41 7.03
C PHE A 871 -32.81 8.09 8.39
N ARG A 872 -33.42 7.39 9.35
CA ARG A 872 -33.62 7.87 10.72
C ARG A 872 -32.36 7.74 11.57
N GLN A 873 -31.68 6.62 11.44
CA GLN A 873 -30.51 6.29 12.25
C GLN A 873 -29.25 7.02 11.76
N LEU A 874 -29.16 7.29 10.46
CA LEU A 874 -27.99 7.90 9.83
C LEU A 874 -28.39 9.21 9.13
N PRO A 875 -27.53 10.24 9.11
CA PRO A 875 -27.80 11.53 8.46
C PRO A 875 -27.64 11.42 6.93
N VAL A 876 -28.48 10.61 6.31
CA VAL A 876 -28.52 10.37 4.87
C VAL A 876 -29.42 11.41 4.22
N THR A 877 -28.89 12.08 3.21
CA THR A 877 -29.69 12.94 2.34
C THR A 877 -30.61 12.06 1.50
N VAL A 878 -31.92 12.26 1.64
CA VAL A 878 -32.94 11.45 0.96
C VAL A 878 -33.29 12.03 -0.41
N ASN A 879 -33.15 11.21 -1.45
CA ASN A 879 -33.75 11.46 -2.75
C ASN A 879 -35.03 10.62 -2.89
N TYR A 880 -36.19 11.24 -2.74
CA TYR A 880 -37.49 10.55 -2.74
C TYR A 880 -37.81 9.80 -4.04
N GLY A 881 -37.41 10.32 -5.21
CA GLY A 881 -37.63 9.66 -6.49
C GLY A 881 -36.84 8.36 -6.64
N ASN A 882 -35.58 8.36 -6.23
CA ASN A 882 -34.72 7.18 -6.18
C ASN A 882 -35.24 6.19 -5.13
N THR A 883 -35.55 6.67 -3.93
CA THR A 883 -36.11 5.84 -2.85
C THR A 883 -37.40 5.15 -3.27
N ARG A 884 -38.33 5.85 -3.93
CA ARG A 884 -39.54 5.24 -4.52
C ARG A 884 -39.19 4.14 -5.52
N ASN A 885 -38.27 4.40 -6.44
CA ASN A 885 -37.87 3.41 -7.45
C ASN A 885 -37.20 2.19 -6.81
N LEU A 886 -36.46 2.37 -5.71
CA LEU A 886 -35.89 1.28 -4.94
C LEU A 886 -36.96 0.46 -4.24
N LEU A 887 -37.92 1.10 -3.54
CA LEU A 887 -39.01 0.39 -2.89
C LEU A 887 -39.75 -0.50 -3.91
N LYS A 888 -39.99 0.04 -5.11
CA LYS A 888 -40.49 -0.75 -6.25
C LYS A 888 -39.57 -1.92 -6.63
N GLY A 889 -38.25 -1.74 -6.61
CA GLY A 889 -37.27 -2.81 -6.86
C GLY A 889 -37.16 -3.85 -5.74
N LEU A 890 -37.64 -3.52 -4.52
CA LEU A 890 -37.83 -4.43 -3.38
C LEU A 890 -39.23 -5.08 -3.40
N ASP A 891 -39.92 -5.03 -4.53
CA ASP A 891 -41.30 -5.47 -4.75
C ASP A 891 -42.38 -4.71 -3.97
N MET A 892 -42.06 -3.55 -3.38
CA MET A 892 -43.01 -2.71 -2.65
C MET A 892 -43.27 -1.40 -3.41
N HIS A 893 -44.09 -1.47 -4.46
CA HIS A 893 -44.49 -0.30 -5.20
C HIS A 893 -45.61 0.45 -4.45
N LEU A 894 -45.23 1.39 -3.58
CA LEU A 894 -46.17 2.13 -2.72
C LEU A 894 -47.43 2.58 -3.49
N PHE A 895 -48.61 2.20 -2.98
CA PHE A 895 -49.96 2.48 -3.54
C PHE A 895 -50.32 1.76 -4.86
N TYR A 896 -49.58 0.69 -5.21
CA TYR A 896 -49.84 -0.12 -6.41
C TYR A 896 -49.92 -1.63 -6.09
N PHE A 897 -50.46 -1.99 -4.93
CA PHE A 897 -50.71 -3.39 -4.61
C PHE A 897 -52.07 -3.81 -5.16
N SER A 898 -52.09 -4.78 -6.06
CA SER A 898 -53.30 -5.14 -6.81
C SER A 898 -54.34 -5.90 -6.01
N GLU A 899 -53.93 -6.58 -4.93
CA GLU A 899 -54.84 -7.36 -4.10
C GLU A 899 -55.41 -6.50 -2.96
N PRO A 900 -56.71 -6.56 -2.66
CA PRO A 900 -57.30 -5.76 -1.58
C PRO A 900 -56.83 -6.18 -0.17
N THR A 901 -56.08 -7.28 -0.06
CA THR A 901 -55.49 -7.80 1.18
C THR A 901 -54.39 -6.90 1.75
N GLY A 902 -53.75 -6.09 0.90
CA GLY A 902 -52.59 -5.27 1.24
C GLY A 902 -51.27 -6.04 1.27
N TRP A 903 -50.18 -5.31 1.45
CA TRP A 903 -48.83 -5.84 1.61
C TRP A 903 -48.74 -6.79 2.83
N PRO A 904 -48.17 -8.00 2.68
CA PRO A 904 -47.98 -8.92 3.80
C PRO A 904 -47.02 -8.40 4.87
N GLU A 905 -47.28 -8.70 6.14
CA GLU A 905 -46.40 -8.35 7.28
C GLU A 905 -45.40 -9.48 7.61
N GLN A 906 -45.64 -10.68 7.10
CA GLN A 906 -44.86 -11.88 7.42
C GLN A 906 -43.49 -11.87 6.74
N ALA A 907 -42.48 -12.39 7.45
CA ALA A 907 -41.09 -12.37 7.01
C ALA A 907 -40.85 -13.10 5.68
N ASP A 908 -41.57 -14.20 5.41
CA ASP A 908 -41.37 -15.04 4.22
C ASP A 908 -41.60 -14.30 2.90
N ARG A 909 -42.45 -13.26 2.89
CA ARG A 909 -42.65 -12.39 1.71
C ARG A 909 -41.44 -11.52 1.38
N TRP A 910 -40.65 -11.17 2.40
CA TRP A 910 -39.59 -10.15 2.33
C TRP A 910 -38.18 -10.72 2.39
N VAL A 911 -38.05 -12.04 2.56
CA VAL A 911 -36.78 -12.76 2.58
C VAL A 911 -36.64 -13.62 1.33
N SER A 912 -35.91 -13.09 0.34
CA SER A 912 -35.44 -13.85 -0.80
C SER A 912 -34.04 -13.39 -1.21
N SER A 913 -33.31 -14.21 -1.97
CA SER A 913 -31.96 -13.86 -2.45
C SER A 913 -31.95 -12.55 -3.27
N GLY A 914 -32.99 -12.33 -4.09
CA GLY A 914 -33.16 -11.10 -4.86
C GLY A 914 -33.39 -9.87 -3.97
N GLN A 915 -34.30 -9.96 -3.01
CA GLN A 915 -34.62 -8.85 -2.10
C GLN A 915 -33.42 -8.50 -1.20
N LEU A 916 -32.72 -9.50 -0.63
CA LEU A 916 -31.52 -9.26 0.18
C LEU A 916 -30.42 -8.57 -0.62
N THR A 917 -30.21 -8.99 -1.87
CA THR A 917 -29.25 -8.34 -2.76
C THR A 917 -29.60 -6.87 -3.00
N GLN A 918 -30.87 -6.54 -3.22
CA GLN A 918 -31.32 -5.16 -3.41
C GLN A 918 -31.16 -4.32 -2.15
N ARG A 919 -31.40 -4.90 -0.96
CA ARG A 919 -31.16 -4.23 0.33
C ARG A 919 -29.69 -3.88 0.53
N TRP A 920 -28.78 -4.82 0.24
CA TRP A 920 -27.34 -4.57 0.30
C TRP A 920 -26.89 -3.53 -0.73
N GLN A 921 -27.44 -3.57 -1.94
CA GLN A 921 -27.18 -2.54 -2.95
C GLN A 921 -27.63 -1.16 -2.48
N PHE A 922 -28.79 -1.07 -1.84
CA PHE A 922 -29.28 0.19 -1.27
C PHE A 922 -28.39 0.72 -0.15
N ALA A 923 -28.05 -0.13 0.83
CA ALA A 923 -27.13 0.23 1.91
C ALA A 923 -25.79 0.72 1.33
N GLY A 924 -25.24 -0.02 0.37
CA GLY A 924 -24.04 0.38 -0.36
C GLY A 924 -24.21 1.72 -1.08
N GLN A 925 -25.36 1.97 -1.73
CA GLN A 925 -25.64 3.25 -2.39
C GLN A 925 -25.69 4.41 -1.39
N ALA A 926 -26.46 4.29 -0.31
CA ALA A 926 -26.59 5.35 0.69
C ALA A 926 -25.24 5.69 1.33
N VAL A 927 -24.37 4.69 1.48
CA VAL A 927 -23.11 4.84 2.21
C VAL A 927 -21.92 5.13 1.30
N THR A 928 -21.91 4.75 0.02
CA THR A 928 -20.73 4.89 -0.86
C THR A 928 -20.93 5.83 -2.04
N ASN A 929 -22.15 6.28 -2.31
CA ASN A 929 -22.38 7.28 -3.34
C ASN A 929 -21.72 8.61 -2.99
N ARG A 930 -21.34 9.34 -4.04
CA ARG A 930 -20.91 10.74 -3.91
C ARG A 930 -22.10 11.67 -3.73
N PRO A 931 -21.87 12.87 -3.15
CA PRO A 931 -22.90 13.90 -3.05
C PRO A 931 -23.58 14.15 -4.40
N SER A 932 -24.89 13.97 -4.42
CA SER A 932 -25.67 14.08 -5.65
C SER A 932 -27.14 14.34 -5.32
N ILE A 933 -27.75 15.24 -6.08
CA ILE A 933 -29.20 15.46 -6.01
C ILE A 933 -30.01 14.26 -6.51
N TYR A 934 -29.39 13.26 -7.15
CA TYR A 934 -30.08 12.11 -7.77
C TYR A 934 -29.99 10.82 -6.95
N ARG A 935 -29.23 10.81 -5.85
CA ARG A 935 -28.96 9.60 -5.07
C ARG A 935 -29.13 9.86 -3.59
N ASN A 936 -29.46 8.80 -2.85
CA ASN A 936 -29.31 8.80 -1.41
C ASN A 936 -27.81 8.75 -1.08
N TYR A 937 -27.35 9.61 -0.18
CA TYR A 937 -25.93 9.65 0.23
C TYR A 937 -25.74 10.28 1.61
N TRP A 938 -24.70 9.82 2.33
CA TRP A 938 -24.17 10.49 3.51
C TRP A 938 -22.89 11.27 3.14
N GLU A 939 -22.93 12.60 3.22
CA GLU A 939 -21.87 13.49 2.71
C GLU A 939 -20.53 13.32 3.43
N LEU A 940 -20.53 13.31 4.77
CA LEU A 940 -19.31 13.34 5.60
C LEU A 940 -19.45 12.51 6.89
N PRO A 941 -19.39 11.16 6.81
CA PRO A 941 -19.39 10.29 7.99
C PRO A 941 -18.35 10.64 9.05
N ALA A 942 -17.08 10.87 8.67
CA ALA A 942 -16.05 11.17 9.66
C ALA A 942 -16.32 12.48 10.41
N GLN A 943 -16.74 13.53 9.68
CA GLN A 943 -17.06 14.81 10.29
C GLN A 943 -18.22 14.71 11.28
N PHE A 944 -19.25 13.92 10.97
CA PHE A 944 -20.37 13.71 11.88
C PHE A 944 -19.93 13.13 13.24
N PHE A 945 -19.02 12.16 13.25
CA PHE A 945 -18.50 11.59 14.49
C PHE A 945 -17.59 12.58 15.22
N ILE A 946 -16.75 13.33 14.50
CA ILE A 946 -15.91 14.40 15.07
C ILE A 946 -16.77 15.46 15.76
N ASP A 947 -17.85 15.92 15.12
CA ASP A 947 -18.76 16.93 15.66
C ASP A 947 -19.47 16.46 16.94
N LYS A 948 -19.60 15.13 17.12
CA LYS A 948 -20.15 14.49 18.33
C LYS A 948 -19.09 14.13 19.37
N GLY A 949 -17.81 14.40 19.12
CA GLY A 949 -16.71 14.01 20.01
C GLY A 949 -16.53 12.48 20.09
N ILE A 950 -16.83 11.76 19.00
CA ILE A 950 -16.64 10.32 18.89
C ILE A 950 -15.44 10.07 17.97
N GLU A 951 -14.30 9.75 18.57
CA GLU A 951 -13.03 9.63 17.83
C GLU A 951 -12.49 8.19 17.74
N THR A 952 -12.87 7.34 18.70
CA THR A 952 -12.28 6.01 18.89
C THR A 952 -13.03 4.94 18.11
N SER A 953 -12.35 3.83 17.82
CA SER A 953 -12.96 2.70 17.12
C SER A 953 -14.17 2.16 17.87
N GLU A 954 -14.02 1.96 19.18
CA GLU A 954 -15.09 1.50 20.06
C GLU A 954 -16.21 2.52 20.18
N GLY A 955 -15.91 3.82 20.28
CA GLY A 955 -16.94 4.85 20.34
C GLY A 955 -17.80 4.87 19.08
N VAL A 956 -17.20 4.77 17.89
CA VAL A 956 -17.93 4.68 16.63
C VAL A 956 -18.85 3.45 16.60
N LEU A 957 -18.33 2.29 17.00
CA LEU A 957 -19.11 1.05 17.00
C LEU A 957 -20.23 1.06 18.04
N ALA A 958 -19.95 1.57 19.24
CA ALA A 958 -20.93 1.72 20.30
C ALA A 958 -22.12 2.56 19.82
N PHE A 959 -21.83 3.70 19.18
CA PHE A 959 -22.85 4.60 18.63
C PHE A 959 -23.67 3.94 17.52
N LEU A 960 -22.99 3.31 16.56
CA LEU A 960 -23.67 2.67 15.43
C LEU A 960 -24.54 1.49 15.91
N PHE A 961 -23.99 0.61 16.76
CA PHE A 961 -24.72 -0.56 17.23
C PHE A 961 -25.88 -0.23 18.18
N GLU A 962 -25.77 0.82 18.99
CA GLU A 962 -26.89 1.34 19.77
C GLU A 962 -28.05 1.76 18.85
N LEU A 963 -27.74 2.51 17.80
CA LEU A 963 -28.76 3.05 16.90
C LEU A 963 -29.37 2.03 15.94
N THR A 964 -28.54 1.16 15.36
CA THR A 964 -28.97 0.30 14.26
C THR A 964 -29.36 -1.10 14.71
N LEU A 965 -28.73 -1.60 15.79
CA LEU A 965 -28.89 -2.97 16.27
C LEU A 965 -29.38 -3.04 17.72
N SER A 966 -29.65 -1.90 18.39
CA SER A 966 -30.08 -1.88 19.79
C SER A 966 -29.19 -2.71 20.73
N HIS A 967 -27.87 -2.72 20.48
CA HIS A 967 -26.87 -3.56 21.15
C HIS A 967 -27.02 -5.09 21.02
N ASP A 968 -27.93 -5.57 20.17
CA ASP A 968 -28.08 -6.98 19.83
C ASP A 968 -27.17 -7.34 18.66
N TYR A 969 -25.91 -7.61 19.00
CA TYR A 969 -24.88 -8.05 18.08
C TYR A 969 -24.07 -9.20 18.66
N THR A 970 -23.57 -10.06 17.78
CA THR A 970 -22.65 -11.13 18.15
C THR A 970 -21.23 -10.59 18.32
N ALA A 971 -20.40 -11.30 19.09
CA ALA A 971 -18.97 -11.00 19.19
C ALA A 971 -18.25 -11.02 17.83
N MET A 972 -18.74 -11.84 16.90
CA MET A 972 -18.21 -11.92 15.53
C MET A 972 -18.54 -10.66 14.72
N GLU A 973 -19.76 -10.15 14.79
CA GLU A 973 -20.15 -8.90 14.12
C GLU A 973 -19.38 -7.70 14.66
N TYR A 974 -19.22 -7.61 15.99
CA TYR A 974 -18.40 -6.58 16.63
C TYR A 974 -16.95 -6.66 16.14
N ALA A 975 -16.33 -7.85 16.19
CA ALA A 975 -14.94 -8.04 15.77
C ALA A 975 -14.73 -7.74 14.28
N ALA A 976 -15.68 -8.10 13.42
CA ALA A 976 -15.61 -7.80 11.98
C ALA A 976 -15.71 -6.30 11.71
N ALA A 977 -16.61 -5.60 12.40
CA ALA A 977 -16.74 -4.14 12.30
C ALA A 977 -15.48 -3.43 12.84
N GLN A 978 -14.93 -3.89 13.96
CA GLN A 978 -13.71 -3.34 14.54
C GLN A 978 -12.49 -3.56 13.63
N ALA A 979 -12.37 -4.74 13.03
CA ALA A 979 -11.29 -5.06 12.09
C ALA A 979 -11.29 -4.12 10.86
N LEU A 980 -12.45 -3.68 10.38
CA LEU A 980 -12.55 -2.72 9.27
C LEU A 980 -12.05 -1.32 9.65
N LEU A 981 -12.24 -0.86 10.89
CA LEU A 981 -11.71 0.43 11.36
C LEU A 981 -10.20 0.36 11.63
N THR A 982 -9.72 -0.76 12.14
CA THR A 982 -8.36 -0.93 12.69
C THR A 982 -7.39 -1.68 11.76
N ALA A 983 -7.79 -1.89 10.50
CA ALA A 983 -7.03 -2.69 9.53
C ALA A 983 -6.63 -4.08 10.10
N ASN A 984 -7.62 -4.86 10.55
CA ASN A 984 -7.45 -6.14 11.25
C ASN A 984 -6.62 -6.03 12.55
N ASN A 985 -6.93 -5.03 13.38
CA ASN A 985 -6.23 -4.74 14.63
C ASN A 985 -4.72 -4.42 14.48
N SER A 986 -4.27 -4.13 13.26
CA SER A 986 -2.87 -3.75 12.99
C SER A 986 -2.61 -2.26 13.20
N GLU A 987 -3.66 -1.44 13.23
CA GLU A 987 -3.61 0.01 13.39
C GLU A 987 -4.67 0.51 14.39
N ASN A 988 -4.40 1.61 15.11
CA ASN A 988 -5.48 2.34 15.81
C ASN A 988 -6.37 3.04 14.78
N PHE A 989 -7.66 3.13 15.10
CA PHE A 989 -8.56 3.95 14.28
C PHE A 989 -8.30 5.43 14.57
N ASP A 990 -8.19 6.20 13.50
CA ASP A 990 -7.94 7.63 13.57
C ASP A 990 -8.98 8.32 12.71
N ILE A 991 -9.96 8.94 13.37
CA ILE A 991 -11.08 9.60 12.71
C ILE A 991 -10.64 10.78 11.81
N HIS A 992 -9.44 11.32 12.03
CA HIS A 992 -8.88 12.42 11.24
C HIS A 992 -8.00 11.94 10.07
N ALA A 993 -7.81 10.63 9.91
CA ALA A 993 -7.06 10.09 8.79
C ALA A 993 -7.79 10.28 7.46
N ILE A 994 -7.04 10.44 6.36
CA ILE A 994 -7.61 10.64 5.02
C ILE A 994 -8.49 9.47 4.56
N ASP A 995 -8.26 8.27 5.08
CA ASP A 995 -9.00 7.04 4.80
C ASP A 995 -10.10 6.74 5.84
N ALA A 996 -10.27 7.57 6.88
CA ALA A 996 -11.26 7.36 7.94
C ALA A 996 -12.67 7.24 7.38
N ASP A 997 -13.04 8.15 6.46
CA ASP A 997 -14.35 8.15 5.81
C ASP A 997 -14.60 6.84 5.03
N ALA A 998 -13.58 6.31 4.35
CA ALA A 998 -13.68 5.04 3.63
C ALA A 998 -13.83 3.84 4.59
N LYS A 999 -13.12 3.84 5.73
CA LYS A 999 -13.24 2.83 6.78
C LYS A 999 -14.62 2.83 7.41
N LEU A 1000 -15.13 4.01 7.79
CA LEU A 1000 -16.48 4.18 8.33
C LEU A 1000 -17.55 3.65 7.37
N ARG A 1001 -17.47 4.06 6.10
CA ARG A 1001 -18.42 3.62 5.07
C ARG A 1001 -18.45 2.09 4.92
N LYS A 1002 -17.30 1.40 5.01
CA LYS A 1002 -17.26 -0.07 4.99
C LYS A 1002 -17.95 -0.68 6.21
N VAL A 1003 -17.70 -0.13 7.40
CA VAL A 1003 -18.35 -0.60 8.64
C VAL A 1003 -19.85 -0.42 8.57
N ILE A 1004 -20.32 0.77 8.21
CA ILE A 1004 -21.75 1.05 8.13
C ILE A 1004 -22.41 0.12 7.10
N ALA A 1005 -21.79 -0.07 5.92
CA ALA A 1005 -22.30 -1.00 4.93
C ALA A 1005 -22.35 -2.46 5.44
N LEU A 1006 -21.36 -2.90 6.21
CA LEU A 1006 -21.37 -4.21 6.86
C LEU A 1006 -22.53 -4.35 7.85
N ILE A 1007 -22.73 -3.35 8.72
CA ILE A 1007 -23.80 -3.33 9.72
C ILE A 1007 -25.16 -3.39 9.03
N LEU A 1008 -25.40 -2.54 8.04
CA LEU A 1008 -26.67 -2.49 7.31
C LEU A 1008 -26.93 -3.74 6.46
N SER A 1009 -25.91 -4.55 6.22
CA SER A 1009 -26.00 -5.82 5.51
C SER A 1009 -26.11 -7.02 6.45
N SER A 1010 -25.97 -6.82 7.77
CA SER A 1010 -26.04 -7.89 8.75
C SER A 1010 -27.47 -8.41 8.89
N PRO A 1011 -27.63 -9.69 9.30
CA PRO A 1011 -28.95 -10.24 9.64
C PRO A 1011 -29.63 -9.43 10.75
N ALA A 1012 -28.90 -9.03 11.79
CA ALA A 1012 -29.44 -8.28 12.92
C ALA A 1012 -30.12 -6.97 12.46
N TYR A 1013 -29.54 -6.27 11.48
CA TYR A 1013 -30.15 -5.04 10.96
C TYR A 1013 -31.45 -5.29 10.17
N GLN A 1014 -31.64 -6.47 9.59
CA GLN A 1014 -32.87 -6.81 8.87
C GLN A 1014 -34.04 -7.06 9.82
N LEU A 1015 -33.75 -7.30 11.09
CA LEU A 1015 -34.72 -7.68 12.11
C LEU A 1015 -35.17 -6.48 12.91
N GLN A 1016 -36.40 -6.52 13.40
CA GLN A 1016 -36.99 -5.54 14.33
C GLN A 1016 -37.62 -6.26 15.50
#